data_AF-A0A7L0BJ74-F1
#
_entry.id   AF-A0A7L0BJ74-F1
#
_cell.length_a   1.000
_cell.length_b   1.000
_cell.length_c   1.000
_cell.angle_alpha   90.00
_cell.angle_beta   90.00
_cell.angle_gamma   90.00
#
_symmetry.space_group_name_H-M   'P 1'
#
loop_
_entity.id
_entity.type
_entity.pdbx_description
1 polymer ?
#
loop_
_entity_poly.entity_id
_entity_poly.type
_entity_poly.pdbx_seq_one_letter_code
_entity_poly.pdbx_strand_id
1 'polypeptide(L)'
;KITENAKKSLASLKRENPQLEPTLAIIQAHNDHLIQEINKNFAKEVGLHVIHISLPEGSSKDEIVYEILRLNEDPNVQGLALDLPESLYSSKVLNAVKPEKDVDGLSDVNLGRLVRGDAHDCLVPPTACAVMELLEDIGGKTVLLVGAGGAVGAALQCMLQREGAATLSCRWKASQLQTKLHHADVVVVGSTKPDDVPVSWIKPGTTVISCSHDFLSERHNYSQQNNRAAENAVGSLAIAMRMQNMVKNMERWIQSQKYRKWDLHCLKLQPLSPVPSDIEISRAQSPKAVDVLAKEIGLLTDEIEIYGQTKAKVRLSLLERLKDQPDGKYVLVAGITPTPLGEGKSTVTIGLVQALTAHLNINSFACLRQPSQGPTFGVKGGAAGGGYAQVIPMEEFNLHLTGDIHAITAANNLLAAAIDARILHENTQSDKALYNRLVPVVNGVRGFSAIQLARLRRLGINKTDPGTLTEEEMSKFVRLDIDPSTITWQRVVDTNDRFLRKITVGQANTEKGFVRQAQFDIAVASEIMAILALTTSLQDMKERLGKMVVANNKNGEPVTAEDLGVTGALAVLMKDAIKPTLMQTLEGTPVFVHAGPFANIAHGNSSVLADKIALKLVGERGFVVTEAGFGADIGMEKFFNIKCRASGLVPSVVVLVATVRALKMHGGGPNVTAGAPLKKEYTEENLQLVADGCCNLQKQIQITQLFGVPVVVALNVFKTDSPAEVDLVCKIAKQSGAFDAVPCNHWSAGGRGAVKLAQAVEKAANQKNSFKYLYSLELPIVEKIRIIAQKVYGAQDIELSPAAQSQVDRYTRQGFGNLPICMAKTHLSLSHQPEQKGVPTGFILPISDVRASIGAGFIYPLVGTMTTMPGLPTRPCFYDIDLDPITEQVTGLF
;
A
#
# COMPACT_ATOMS: atom_id res chain seq x y z
N LYS A 1 -4.12 -27.92 36.46
CA LYS A 1 -2.89 -27.08 36.45
C LYS A 1 -2.64 -26.42 35.09
N ILE A 2 -2.43 -27.18 34.00
CA ILE A 2 -2.16 -26.63 32.65
C ILE A 2 -3.25 -25.65 32.20
N THR A 3 -4.53 -26.07 32.26
CA THR A 3 -5.69 -25.25 31.89
C THR A 3 -5.80 -23.98 32.75
N GLU A 4 -5.55 -24.09 34.06
CA GLU A 4 -5.59 -22.96 34.97
C GLU A 4 -4.49 -21.93 34.67
N ASN A 5 -3.28 -22.39 34.34
CA ASN A 5 -2.18 -21.51 33.92
C ASN A 5 -2.53 -20.79 32.61
N ALA A 6 -3.04 -21.53 31.61
CA ALA A 6 -3.48 -20.95 30.34
C ALA A 6 -4.60 -19.90 30.55
N LYS A 7 -5.56 -20.20 31.43
CA LYS A 7 -6.63 -19.26 31.82
C LYS A 7 -6.09 -17.98 32.44
N LYS A 8 -5.12 -18.08 33.37
CA LYS A 8 -4.49 -16.92 34.02
C LYS A 8 -3.72 -16.06 33.01
N SER A 9 -2.92 -16.68 32.14
CA SER A 9 -2.23 -15.99 31.04
C SER A 9 -3.21 -15.26 30.13
N LEU A 10 -4.25 -15.96 29.65
CA LEU A 10 -5.23 -15.35 28.76
C LEU A 10 -6.00 -14.21 29.42
N ALA A 11 -6.39 -14.36 30.70
CA ALA A 11 -7.04 -13.28 31.44
C ALA A 11 -6.14 -12.04 31.57
N SER A 12 -4.82 -12.23 31.66
CA SER A 12 -3.88 -11.10 31.62
C SER A 12 -3.88 -10.40 30.26
N LEU A 13 -3.82 -11.15 29.16
CA LEU A 13 -3.84 -10.60 27.81
C LEU A 13 -5.12 -9.84 27.50
N LYS A 14 -6.28 -10.37 27.92
CA LYS A 14 -7.59 -9.70 27.76
C LYS A 14 -7.70 -8.41 28.58
N ARG A 15 -7.04 -8.32 29.75
CA ARG A 15 -7.00 -7.06 30.51
C ARG A 15 -6.20 -5.98 29.78
N GLU A 16 -5.10 -6.35 29.15
CA GLU A 16 -4.28 -5.43 28.34
C GLU A 16 -4.92 -5.11 26.98
N ASN A 17 -5.75 -6.03 26.44
CA ASN A 17 -6.37 -5.92 25.13
C ASN A 17 -7.86 -6.30 25.21
N PRO A 18 -8.76 -5.39 25.65
CA PRO A 18 -10.17 -5.72 25.93
C PRO A 18 -10.98 -6.17 24.71
N GLN A 19 -10.56 -5.77 23.51
CA GLN A 19 -11.20 -6.17 22.24
C GLN A 19 -10.73 -7.54 21.73
N LEU A 20 -9.83 -8.21 22.45
CA LEU A 20 -9.24 -9.46 22.02
C LEU A 20 -10.21 -10.64 22.22
N GLU A 21 -10.65 -11.23 21.11
CA GLU A 21 -11.37 -12.50 21.07
C GLU A 21 -10.50 -13.57 20.38
N PRO A 22 -9.67 -14.31 21.14
CA PRO A 22 -8.80 -15.32 20.56
C PRO A 22 -9.62 -16.50 20.02
N THR A 23 -9.51 -16.74 18.73
CA THR A 23 -10.24 -17.82 18.04
C THR A 23 -9.27 -18.89 17.55
N LEU A 24 -9.52 -20.12 18.01
CA LEU A 24 -8.91 -21.34 17.50
C LEU A 24 -9.87 -22.02 16.53
N ALA A 25 -9.44 -22.22 15.29
CA ALA A 25 -10.18 -23.01 14.32
C ALA A 25 -9.67 -24.45 14.30
N ILE A 26 -10.59 -25.41 14.43
CA ILE A 26 -10.28 -26.85 14.40
C ILE A 26 -10.93 -27.44 13.15
N ILE A 27 -10.11 -27.91 12.21
CA ILE A 27 -10.60 -28.58 11.00
C ILE A 27 -10.70 -30.07 11.28
N GLN A 28 -11.90 -30.61 11.14
CA GLN A 28 -12.22 -32.00 11.41
C GLN A 28 -12.73 -32.71 10.15
N ALA A 29 -12.20 -33.89 9.85
CA ALA A 29 -12.58 -34.69 8.66
C ALA A 29 -12.98 -36.15 9.00
N HIS A 30 -13.58 -36.35 10.18
CA HIS A 30 -14.14 -37.62 10.64
C HIS A 30 -15.35 -37.36 11.56
N ASN A 31 -16.17 -38.39 11.81
CA ASN A 31 -17.44 -38.27 12.54
C ASN A 31 -17.31 -38.46 14.07
N ASP A 32 -16.18 -38.11 14.68
CA ASP A 32 -16.01 -38.28 16.13
C ASP A 32 -16.50 -37.03 16.90
N HIS A 33 -17.65 -37.16 17.54
CA HIS A 33 -18.23 -36.09 18.35
C HIS A 33 -17.60 -35.92 19.73
N LEU A 34 -16.90 -36.94 20.25
CA LEU A 34 -16.37 -36.92 21.61
C LEU A 34 -15.16 -35.97 21.72
N ILE A 35 -14.24 -36.00 20.75
CA ILE A 35 -13.12 -35.06 20.69
C ILE A 35 -13.59 -33.62 20.50
N GLN A 36 -14.65 -33.42 19.72
CA GLN A 36 -15.28 -32.11 19.54
C GLN A 36 -15.82 -31.55 20.86
N GLU A 37 -16.53 -32.35 21.65
CA GLU A 37 -17.04 -31.94 22.96
C GLU A 37 -15.92 -31.64 23.96
N ILE A 38 -14.86 -32.47 23.98
CA ILE A 38 -13.71 -32.26 24.87
C ILE A 38 -13.00 -30.95 24.52
N ASN A 39 -12.73 -30.67 23.25
CA ASN A 39 -12.13 -29.40 22.83
C ASN A 39 -12.97 -28.19 23.27
N LYS A 40 -14.30 -28.25 23.09
CA LYS A 40 -15.23 -27.19 23.54
C LYS A 40 -15.19 -26.98 25.05
N ASN A 41 -15.14 -28.06 25.83
CA ASN A 41 -15.11 -28.00 27.30
C ASN A 41 -13.82 -27.34 27.81
N PHE A 42 -12.65 -27.80 27.33
CA PHE A 42 -11.37 -27.19 27.71
C PHE A 42 -11.25 -25.73 27.25
N ALA A 43 -11.70 -25.43 26.03
CA ALA A 43 -11.70 -24.05 25.53
C ALA A 43 -12.57 -23.12 26.39
N LYS A 44 -13.77 -23.58 26.78
CA LYS A 44 -14.65 -22.84 27.68
C LYS A 44 -14.02 -22.62 29.06
N GLU A 45 -13.29 -23.61 29.58
CA GLU A 45 -12.60 -23.50 30.87
C GLU A 45 -11.49 -22.43 30.85
N VAL A 46 -10.71 -22.38 29.76
CA VAL A 46 -9.67 -21.37 29.53
C VAL A 46 -10.27 -20.00 29.19
N GLY A 47 -11.43 -19.97 28.52
CA GLY A 47 -12.08 -18.75 28.02
C GLY A 47 -11.68 -18.40 26.57
N LEU A 48 -11.37 -19.41 25.76
CA LEU A 48 -11.06 -19.29 24.32
C LEU A 48 -12.33 -19.47 23.47
N HIS A 49 -12.40 -18.77 22.34
CA HIS A 49 -13.39 -19.05 21.31
C HIS A 49 -12.87 -20.16 20.40
N VAL A 50 -13.71 -21.15 20.09
CA VAL A 50 -13.36 -22.25 19.18
C VAL A 50 -14.41 -22.37 18.11
N ILE A 51 -13.95 -22.37 16.86
CA ILE A 51 -14.77 -22.69 15.69
C ILE A 51 -14.38 -24.09 15.19
N HIS A 52 -15.37 -24.96 15.03
CA HIS A 52 -15.16 -26.27 14.43
C HIS A 52 -15.62 -26.24 12.98
N ILE A 53 -14.73 -26.60 12.07
CA ILE A 53 -15.05 -26.78 10.65
C ILE A 53 -15.12 -28.27 10.39
N SER A 54 -16.35 -28.79 10.36
CA SER A 54 -16.62 -30.19 10.06
C SER A 54 -16.71 -30.37 8.55
N LEU A 55 -15.70 -31.02 7.97
CA LEU A 55 -15.68 -31.42 6.57
C LEU A 55 -16.34 -32.79 6.41
N PRO A 56 -16.99 -33.07 5.26
CA PRO A 56 -17.56 -34.38 4.98
C PRO A 56 -16.54 -35.51 5.11
N GLU A 57 -17.00 -36.67 5.57
CA GLU A 57 -16.18 -37.89 5.57
C GLU A 57 -15.76 -38.23 4.13
N GLY A 58 -14.46 -38.48 3.93
CA GLY A 58 -13.90 -38.71 2.60
C GLY A 58 -13.42 -37.44 1.87
N SER A 59 -13.45 -36.27 2.52
CA SER A 59 -12.86 -35.05 1.95
C SER A 59 -11.43 -35.23 1.48
N SER A 60 -11.14 -34.66 0.32
CA SER A 60 -9.82 -34.73 -0.30
C SER A 60 -8.81 -33.85 0.42
N LYS A 61 -7.51 -34.13 0.21
CA LYS A 61 -6.42 -33.27 0.69
C LYS A 61 -6.54 -31.84 0.16
N ASP A 62 -7.08 -31.66 -1.04
CA ASP A 62 -7.23 -30.33 -1.67
C ASP A 62 -8.34 -29.50 -1.01
N GLU A 63 -9.45 -30.13 -0.64
CA GLU A 63 -10.53 -29.47 0.12
C GLU A 63 -10.05 -29.03 1.50
N ILE A 64 -9.27 -29.88 2.19
CA ILE A 64 -8.64 -29.54 3.47
C ILE A 64 -7.68 -28.36 3.31
N VAL A 65 -6.81 -28.40 2.30
CA VAL A 65 -5.86 -27.30 2.02
C VAL A 65 -6.61 -26.01 1.72
N TYR A 66 -7.67 -26.05 0.91
CA TYR A 66 -8.49 -24.88 0.62
C TYR A 66 -9.04 -24.23 1.89
N GLU A 67 -9.57 -25.04 2.80
CA GLU A 67 -10.12 -24.57 4.07
C GLU A 67 -9.04 -24.00 5.01
N ILE A 68 -7.87 -24.64 5.08
CA ILE A 68 -6.71 -24.12 5.80
C ILE A 68 -6.32 -22.74 5.25
N LEU A 69 -6.20 -22.60 3.93
CA LEU A 69 -5.84 -21.35 3.28
C LEU A 69 -6.87 -20.24 3.56
N ARG A 70 -8.17 -20.58 3.54
CA ARG A 70 -9.25 -19.66 3.90
C ARG A 70 -9.08 -19.12 5.32
N LEU A 71 -8.83 -19.99 6.30
CA LEU A 71 -8.69 -19.62 7.70
C LEU A 71 -7.35 -18.93 8.01
N ASN A 72 -6.30 -19.25 7.25
CA ASN A 72 -5.02 -18.54 7.30
C ASN A 72 -5.17 -17.05 6.93
N GLU A 73 -6.10 -16.72 6.04
CA GLU A 73 -6.40 -15.36 5.60
C GLU A 73 -7.47 -14.67 6.46
N ASP A 74 -8.13 -15.38 7.39
CA ASP A 74 -9.08 -14.79 8.33
C ASP A 74 -8.31 -14.12 9.50
N PRO A 75 -8.39 -12.78 9.65
CA PRO A 75 -7.73 -12.07 10.75
C PRO A 75 -8.34 -12.38 12.12
N ASN A 76 -9.58 -12.90 12.16
CA ASN A 76 -10.25 -13.27 13.42
C ASN A 76 -9.78 -14.62 13.94
N VAL A 77 -9.07 -15.42 13.13
CA VAL A 77 -8.54 -16.74 13.52
C VAL A 77 -7.05 -16.62 13.82
N GLN A 78 -6.65 -16.79 15.08
CA GLN A 78 -5.24 -16.70 15.49
C GLN A 78 -4.56 -18.06 15.62
N GLY A 79 -5.32 -19.17 15.59
CA GLY A 79 -4.75 -20.51 15.64
C GLY A 79 -5.54 -21.52 14.81
N LEU A 80 -4.84 -22.51 14.31
CA LEU A 80 -5.35 -23.63 13.52
C LEU A 80 -4.86 -24.94 14.12
N ALA A 81 -5.80 -25.84 14.38
CA ALA A 81 -5.55 -27.22 14.76
C ALA A 81 -6.16 -28.16 13.71
N LEU A 82 -5.50 -29.30 13.50
CA LEU A 82 -5.95 -30.31 12.56
C LEU A 82 -6.41 -31.54 13.35
N ASP A 83 -7.63 -32.00 13.07
CA ASP A 83 -8.22 -33.21 13.61
C ASP A 83 -8.60 -34.13 12.44
N LEU A 84 -7.57 -34.79 11.90
CA LEU A 84 -7.64 -35.52 10.65
C LEU A 84 -7.22 -36.98 10.84
N PRO A 85 -7.77 -37.93 10.05
CA PRO A 85 -7.23 -39.28 9.95
C PRO A 85 -5.75 -39.29 9.52
N GLU A 86 -4.97 -40.27 9.99
CA GLU A 86 -3.52 -40.39 9.70
C GLU A 86 -3.21 -40.36 8.19
N SER A 87 -4.09 -40.93 7.36
CA SER A 87 -3.95 -40.99 5.90
C SER A 87 -3.99 -39.62 5.20
N LEU A 88 -4.60 -38.61 5.84
CA LEU A 88 -4.74 -37.25 5.30
C LEU A 88 -3.57 -36.36 5.67
N TYR A 89 -2.84 -36.66 6.75
CA TYR A 89 -1.60 -35.96 7.08
C TYR A 89 -0.55 -36.16 5.98
N SER A 90 -0.12 -35.06 5.38
CA SER A 90 0.90 -35.03 4.35
C SER A 90 1.61 -33.67 4.38
N SER A 91 2.83 -33.59 3.85
CA SER A 91 3.55 -32.31 3.77
C SER A 91 2.74 -31.21 3.09
N LYS A 92 1.89 -31.57 2.10
CA LYS A 92 0.98 -30.62 1.44
C LYS A 92 -0.03 -30.00 2.41
N VAL A 93 -0.65 -30.82 3.27
CA VAL A 93 -1.64 -30.35 4.26
C VAL A 93 -0.95 -29.62 5.41
N LEU A 94 0.14 -30.19 5.94
CA LEU A 94 0.88 -29.63 7.07
C LEU A 94 1.49 -28.27 6.74
N ASN A 95 2.09 -28.12 5.55
CA ASN A 95 2.70 -26.86 5.12
C ASN A 95 1.68 -25.85 4.58
N ALA A 96 0.40 -26.24 4.44
CA ALA A 96 -0.65 -25.27 4.18
C ALA A 96 -0.95 -24.44 5.44
N VAL A 97 -0.74 -24.97 6.65
CA VAL A 97 -0.94 -24.22 7.90
C VAL A 97 0.20 -23.22 8.06
N LYS A 98 -0.12 -21.93 8.23
CA LYS A 98 0.92 -20.91 8.52
C LYS A 98 1.64 -21.29 9.83
N PRO A 99 2.98 -21.32 9.88
CA PRO A 99 3.72 -21.70 11.09
C PRO A 99 3.32 -20.89 12.33
N GLU A 100 2.94 -19.62 12.14
CA GLU A 100 2.49 -18.70 13.19
C GLU A 100 1.05 -18.96 13.66
N LYS A 101 0.27 -19.79 12.96
CA LYS A 101 -1.07 -20.23 13.38
C LYS A 101 -1.10 -21.71 13.79
N ASP A 102 -0.03 -22.46 13.60
CA ASP A 102 0.04 -23.91 13.83
C ASP A 102 0.12 -24.27 15.32
N VAL A 103 -1.03 -24.32 16.01
CA VAL A 103 -1.07 -24.59 17.46
C VAL A 103 -0.70 -26.03 17.83
N ASP A 104 -0.75 -26.93 16.84
CA ASP A 104 -0.32 -28.32 16.99
C ASP A 104 1.17 -28.51 16.67
N GLY A 105 1.89 -27.49 16.21
CA GLY A 105 3.33 -27.55 15.95
C GLY A 105 3.74 -28.61 14.92
N LEU A 106 2.86 -28.97 13.99
CA LEU A 106 3.04 -30.08 13.05
C LEU A 106 3.61 -29.66 11.70
N SER A 107 3.68 -28.36 11.40
CA SER A 107 4.30 -27.85 10.17
C SER A 107 5.81 -28.14 10.14
N ASP A 108 6.36 -28.32 8.94
CA ASP A 108 7.79 -28.62 8.78
C ASP A 108 8.67 -27.50 9.38
N VAL A 109 8.19 -26.26 9.36
CA VAL A 109 8.88 -25.10 9.96
C VAL A 109 8.93 -25.20 11.48
N ASN A 110 7.81 -25.43 12.17
CA ASN A 110 7.80 -25.56 13.62
C ASN A 110 8.59 -26.77 14.10
N LEU A 111 8.45 -27.90 13.40
CA LEU A 111 9.23 -29.11 13.70
C LEU A 111 10.73 -28.87 13.48
N GLY A 112 11.11 -28.21 12.38
CA GLY A 112 12.50 -27.87 12.09
C GLY A 112 13.13 -26.95 13.16
N ARG A 113 12.38 -25.93 13.62
CA ARG A 113 12.79 -25.05 14.73
C ARG A 113 12.96 -25.84 16.03
N LEU A 114 12.02 -26.73 16.34
CA LEU A 114 12.12 -27.61 17.51
C LEU A 114 13.39 -28.46 17.47
N VAL A 115 13.65 -29.14 16.35
CA VAL A 115 14.81 -30.03 16.18
C VAL A 115 16.14 -29.29 16.26
N ARG A 116 16.23 -28.08 15.69
CA ARG A 116 17.42 -27.21 15.77
C ARG A 116 17.72 -26.69 17.19
N GLY A 117 16.72 -26.64 18.06
CA GLY A 117 16.86 -26.09 19.41
C GLY A 117 16.31 -24.67 19.57
N ASP A 118 15.65 -24.14 18.54
CA ASP A 118 15.03 -22.82 18.53
C ASP A 118 13.63 -22.87 19.20
N ALA A 119 13.53 -23.56 20.35
CA ALA A 119 12.26 -23.88 21.02
C ALA A 119 11.49 -22.61 21.47
N HIS A 120 12.19 -21.50 21.65
CA HIS A 120 11.61 -20.20 21.99
C HIS A 120 10.76 -19.61 20.85
N ASP A 121 10.99 -20.03 19.60
CA ASP A 121 10.30 -19.54 18.39
C ASP A 121 9.47 -20.63 17.68
N CYS A 122 9.19 -21.75 18.35
CA CYS A 122 8.34 -22.81 17.79
C CYS A 122 7.15 -23.12 18.72
N LEU A 123 6.10 -23.70 18.16
CA LEU A 123 5.05 -24.38 18.93
C LEU A 123 5.36 -25.88 18.89
N VAL A 124 5.27 -26.54 20.05
CA VAL A 124 5.65 -27.94 20.21
C VAL A 124 4.40 -28.81 20.13
N PRO A 125 4.43 -29.98 19.46
CA PRO A 125 3.28 -30.86 19.39
C PRO A 125 2.65 -31.15 20.75
N PRO A 126 1.34 -30.87 20.96
CA PRO A 126 0.69 -31.07 22.24
C PRO A 126 0.75 -32.52 22.71
N THR A 127 0.64 -33.48 21.79
CA THR A 127 0.79 -34.92 22.09
C THR A 127 2.20 -35.24 22.58
N ALA A 128 3.24 -34.65 21.98
CA ALA A 128 4.61 -34.85 22.44
C ALA A 128 4.83 -34.26 23.84
N CYS A 129 4.31 -33.06 24.09
CA CYS A 129 4.36 -32.44 25.41
C CYS A 129 3.62 -33.28 26.47
N ALA A 130 2.46 -33.86 26.12
CA ALA A 130 1.66 -34.66 27.03
C ALA A 130 2.39 -35.94 27.45
N VAL A 131 3.06 -36.61 26.52
CA VAL A 131 3.94 -37.76 26.83
C VAL A 131 5.07 -37.33 27.76
N MET A 132 5.75 -36.21 27.47
CA MET A 132 6.85 -35.73 28.31
C MET A 132 6.41 -35.37 29.74
N GLU A 133 5.22 -34.80 29.92
CA GLU A 133 4.67 -34.47 31.25
C GLU A 133 4.32 -35.72 32.07
N LEU A 134 3.96 -36.83 31.41
CA LEU A 134 3.67 -38.11 32.07
C LEU A 134 4.92 -38.94 32.37
N LEU A 135 6.07 -38.58 31.79
CA LEU A 135 7.33 -39.29 31.98
C LEU A 135 8.14 -38.65 33.10
N GLU A 136 8.41 -39.43 34.15
CA GLU A 136 9.28 -39.02 35.25
C GLU A 136 10.67 -39.67 35.12
N ASP A 137 11.72 -38.84 35.24
CA ASP A 137 13.14 -39.24 35.29
C ASP A 137 13.57 -40.21 34.17
N ILE A 138 13.81 -39.68 32.96
CA ILE A 138 14.13 -40.47 31.76
C ILE A 138 15.61 -40.48 31.38
N GLY A 139 16.46 -39.80 32.14
CA GLY A 139 17.90 -39.74 31.89
C GLY A 139 18.53 -41.14 31.92
N GLY A 140 19.21 -41.53 30.85
CA GLY A 140 19.86 -42.83 30.71
C GLY A 140 18.92 -44.02 30.46
N LYS A 141 17.59 -43.82 30.42
CA LYS A 141 16.62 -44.88 30.08
C LYS A 141 16.53 -45.10 28.57
N THR A 142 16.18 -46.32 28.17
CA THR A 142 15.89 -46.64 26.76
C THR A 142 14.40 -46.47 26.47
N VAL A 143 14.06 -45.53 25.59
CA VAL A 143 12.68 -45.23 25.18
C VAL A 143 12.42 -45.74 23.77
N LEU A 144 11.47 -46.66 23.62
CA LEU A 144 11.05 -47.20 22.33
C LEU A 144 9.76 -46.53 21.84
N LEU A 145 9.83 -45.84 20.71
CA LEU A 145 8.70 -45.29 19.99
C LEU A 145 8.18 -46.34 19.00
N VAL A 146 6.99 -46.88 19.22
CA VAL A 146 6.37 -47.89 18.34
C VAL A 146 5.18 -47.30 17.61
N GLY A 147 5.23 -47.32 16.29
CA GLY A 147 4.12 -46.79 15.47
C GLY A 147 3.91 -45.27 15.57
N ALA A 148 4.82 -44.55 16.23
CA ALA A 148 4.85 -43.08 16.28
C ALA A 148 5.68 -42.53 15.10
N GLY A 149 5.02 -42.27 13.97
CA GLY A 149 5.61 -41.66 12.78
C GLY A 149 5.40 -40.14 12.70
N GLY A 150 5.87 -39.55 11.60
CA GLY A 150 5.59 -38.14 11.26
C GLY A 150 6.16 -37.13 12.24
N ALA A 151 5.50 -35.96 12.33
CA ALA A 151 5.97 -34.82 13.12
C ALA A 151 5.98 -35.10 14.63
N VAL A 152 4.97 -35.81 15.16
CA VAL A 152 4.89 -36.15 16.59
C VAL A 152 6.02 -37.12 16.98
N GLY A 153 6.29 -38.14 16.16
CA GLY A 153 7.39 -39.08 16.41
C GLY A 153 8.76 -38.39 16.41
N ALA A 154 9.00 -37.50 15.43
CA ALA A 154 10.24 -36.72 15.36
C ALA A 154 10.39 -35.75 16.54
N ALA A 155 9.31 -35.07 16.95
CA ALA A 155 9.30 -34.20 18.11
C ALA A 155 9.61 -34.96 19.41
N LEU A 156 8.94 -36.09 19.64
CA LEU A 156 9.19 -36.96 20.79
C LEU A 156 10.64 -37.44 20.83
N GLN A 157 11.15 -37.94 19.70
CA GLN A 157 12.53 -38.40 19.62
C GLN A 157 13.51 -37.29 20.01
N CYS A 158 13.32 -36.08 19.48
CA CYS A 158 14.16 -34.93 19.79
C CYS A 158 14.07 -34.52 21.27
N MET A 159 12.86 -34.45 21.83
CA MET A 159 12.65 -34.02 23.22
C MET A 159 13.21 -35.03 24.22
N LEU A 160 12.95 -36.33 24.01
CA LEU A 160 13.46 -37.41 24.86
C LEU A 160 15.00 -37.48 24.85
N GLN A 161 15.62 -37.29 23.68
CA GLN A 161 17.08 -37.26 23.57
C GLN A 161 17.70 -36.08 24.34
N ARG A 162 17.03 -34.91 24.37
CA ARG A 162 17.50 -33.73 25.12
C ARG A 162 17.45 -33.92 26.62
N GLU A 163 16.51 -34.72 27.11
CA GLU A 163 16.43 -35.14 28.52
C GLU A 163 17.39 -36.31 28.85
N GLY A 164 18.27 -36.70 27.92
CA GLY A 164 19.30 -37.70 28.13
C GLY A 164 18.85 -39.15 27.95
N ALA A 165 17.68 -39.40 27.35
CA ALA A 165 17.19 -40.75 27.08
C ALA A 165 17.73 -41.32 25.75
N ALA A 166 17.99 -42.63 25.70
CA ALA A 166 18.33 -43.33 24.48
C ALA A 166 17.05 -43.71 23.72
N THR A 167 16.77 -43.07 22.59
CA THR A 167 15.53 -43.28 21.85
C THR A 167 15.69 -44.25 20.68
N LEU A 168 14.78 -45.22 20.55
CA LEU A 168 14.67 -46.11 19.40
C LEU A 168 13.30 -45.93 18.75
N SER A 169 13.20 -46.03 17.43
CA SER A 169 11.92 -46.03 16.71
C SER A 169 11.71 -47.36 15.98
N CYS A 170 10.46 -47.83 15.95
CA CYS A 170 10.10 -49.10 15.33
C CYS A 170 8.68 -49.06 14.75
N ARG A 171 8.49 -49.69 13.58
CA ARG A 171 7.14 -49.98 13.04
C ARG A 171 6.62 -51.29 13.63
N TRP A 172 5.29 -51.43 13.69
CA TRP A 172 4.64 -52.65 14.17
C TRP A 172 5.06 -53.93 13.44
N LYS A 173 5.29 -53.86 12.13
CA LYS A 173 5.66 -55.01 11.30
C LYS A 173 7.18 -55.28 11.24
N ALA A 174 7.98 -54.65 12.09
CA ALA A 174 9.43 -54.82 12.04
C ALA A 174 9.85 -56.16 12.66
N SER A 175 10.76 -56.87 11.99
CA SER A 175 11.27 -58.18 12.43
C SER A 175 11.97 -58.18 13.80
N GLN A 176 12.45 -57.01 14.24
CA GLN A 176 13.14 -56.84 15.53
C GLN A 176 12.24 -56.27 16.63
N LEU A 177 10.94 -56.11 16.40
CA LEU A 177 10.03 -55.44 17.34
C LEU A 177 10.04 -56.13 18.72
N GLN A 178 9.95 -57.46 18.74
CA GLN A 178 9.97 -58.25 19.98
C GLN A 178 11.23 -57.98 20.81
N THR A 179 12.42 -58.06 20.18
CA THR A 179 13.70 -57.81 20.87
C THR A 179 13.74 -56.39 21.43
N LYS A 180 13.28 -55.39 20.66
CA LYS A 180 13.27 -53.99 21.11
C LYS A 180 12.31 -53.75 22.27
N LEU A 181 11.12 -54.35 22.26
CA LEU A 181 10.13 -54.25 23.35
C LEU A 181 10.65 -54.87 24.66
N HIS A 182 11.44 -55.94 24.59
CA HIS A 182 12.06 -56.55 25.77
C HIS A 182 13.17 -55.71 26.41
N HIS A 183 13.83 -54.84 25.65
CA HIS A 183 14.95 -54.01 26.13
C HIS A 183 14.54 -52.57 26.48
N ALA A 184 13.29 -52.18 26.20
CA ALA A 184 12.82 -50.83 26.46
C ALA A 184 12.41 -50.63 27.92
N ASP A 185 12.90 -49.56 28.54
CA ASP A 185 12.46 -49.13 29.88
C ASP A 185 11.15 -48.33 29.81
N VAL A 186 10.93 -47.66 28.68
CA VAL A 186 9.70 -46.93 28.35
C VAL A 186 9.27 -47.28 26.93
N VAL A 187 7.97 -47.54 26.71
CA VAL A 187 7.39 -47.74 25.38
C VAL A 187 6.32 -46.69 25.14
N VAL A 188 6.51 -45.87 24.11
CA VAL A 188 5.51 -44.90 23.65
C VAL A 188 4.87 -45.43 22.37
N VAL A 189 3.55 -45.60 22.40
CA VAL A 189 2.78 -46.19 21.32
C VAL A 189 2.05 -45.08 20.54
N GLY A 190 2.39 -44.91 19.26
CA GLY A 190 1.88 -43.82 18.43
C GLY A 190 0.67 -44.13 17.56
N SER A 191 0.35 -45.41 17.33
CA SER A 191 -0.79 -45.87 16.52
C SER A 191 -1.41 -47.12 17.15
N THR A 192 -2.57 -47.56 16.66
CA THR A 192 -3.27 -48.74 17.20
C THR A 192 -2.39 -49.98 17.12
N LYS A 193 -2.28 -50.71 18.25
CA LYS A 193 -1.54 -51.97 18.33
C LYS A 193 -2.25 -53.04 17.50
N PRO A 194 -1.56 -53.72 16.58
CA PRO A 194 -2.11 -54.91 15.94
C PRO A 194 -2.44 -56.02 16.96
N ASP A 195 -3.50 -56.79 16.72
CA ASP A 195 -3.94 -57.87 17.61
C ASP A 195 -2.89 -58.99 17.73
N ASP A 196 -2.08 -59.19 16.70
CA ASP A 196 -1.03 -60.21 16.61
C ASP A 196 0.24 -59.89 17.42
N VAL A 197 0.34 -58.70 18.02
CA VAL A 197 1.45 -58.31 18.90
C VAL A 197 1.06 -58.55 20.38
N PRO A 198 1.60 -59.58 21.04
CA PRO A 198 1.22 -59.91 22.41
C PRO A 198 1.89 -59.00 23.44
N VAL A 199 1.15 -58.65 24.49
CA VAL A 199 1.64 -57.80 25.60
C VAL A 199 2.84 -58.42 26.33
N SER A 200 2.97 -59.75 26.29
CA SER A 200 4.10 -60.48 26.89
C SER A 200 5.47 -60.14 26.31
N TRP A 201 5.53 -59.46 25.16
CA TRP A 201 6.78 -58.93 24.60
C TRP A 201 7.32 -57.71 25.34
N ILE A 202 6.49 -57.06 26.16
CA ILE A 202 6.89 -55.90 26.97
C ILE A 202 7.48 -56.40 28.29
N LYS A 203 8.70 -55.92 28.61
CA LYS A 203 9.38 -56.25 29.86
C LYS A 203 8.52 -55.84 31.08
N PRO A 204 8.40 -56.68 32.12
CA PRO A 204 7.72 -56.30 33.35
C PRO A 204 8.37 -55.07 34.01
N GLY A 205 7.55 -54.08 34.38
CA GLY A 205 8.02 -52.81 34.95
C GLY A 205 8.32 -51.71 33.93
N THR A 206 8.18 -51.98 32.63
CA THR A 206 8.26 -50.96 31.58
C THR A 206 7.07 -49.99 31.66
N THR A 207 7.34 -48.69 31.60
CA THR A 207 6.29 -47.66 31.50
C THR A 207 5.74 -47.64 30.07
N VAL A 208 4.44 -47.88 29.90
CA VAL A 208 3.78 -47.84 28.58
C VAL A 208 2.88 -46.61 28.50
N ILE A 209 3.09 -45.77 27.50
CA ILE A 209 2.27 -44.59 27.23
C ILE A 209 1.66 -44.72 25.84
N SER A 210 0.33 -44.65 25.74
CA SER A 210 -0.37 -44.67 24.46
C SER A 210 -0.78 -43.26 24.04
N CYS A 211 -0.45 -42.90 22.80
CA CYS A 211 -0.93 -41.69 22.13
C CYS A 211 -2.17 -41.96 21.25
N SER A 212 -2.61 -43.23 21.13
CA SER A 212 -3.79 -43.63 20.36
C SER A 212 -4.97 -43.99 21.27
N HIS A 213 -6.19 -43.70 20.81
CA HIS A 213 -7.43 -43.86 21.59
C HIS A 213 -7.87 -45.32 21.81
N ASP A 214 -7.32 -46.29 21.05
CA ASP A 214 -7.81 -47.67 20.98
C ASP A 214 -6.88 -48.73 21.60
N PHE A 215 -5.87 -48.34 22.38
CA PHE A 215 -4.81 -49.28 22.78
C PHE A 215 -5.25 -50.42 23.75
N LEU A 216 -6.39 -50.30 24.45
CA LEU A 216 -6.88 -51.35 25.37
C LEU A 216 -8.38 -51.73 25.20
N SER A 217 -8.83 -51.99 23.98
CA SER A 217 -10.12 -52.64 23.73
C SER A 217 -10.05 -54.18 23.76
N GLU A 218 -9.37 -54.78 24.75
CA GLU A 218 -9.53 -56.22 25.04
C GLU A 218 -10.42 -56.38 26.29
N ARG A 219 -11.63 -56.94 26.09
CA ARG A 219 -12.45 -57.48 27.19
C ARG A 219 -11.82 -58.78 27.67
N HIS A 220 -10.89 -58.74 28.63
CA HIS A 220 -10.65 -59.88 29.51
C HIS A 220 -10.20 -59.46 30.92
N ASN A 221 -10.82 -60.10 31.93
CA ASN A 221 -10.56 -59.95 33.35
C ASN A 221 -9.10 -60.31 33.69
N TYR A 222 -8.24 -59.32 33.89
CA TYR A 222 -7.07 -59.47 34.75
C TYR A 222 -6.87 -58.22 35.60
N SER A 223 -6.63 -58.46 36.88
CA SER A 223 -6.43 -57.48 37.93
C SER A 223 -5.16 -56.67 37.73
N GLN A 224 -5.26 -55.50 37.09
CA GLN A 224 -4.35 -54.37 37.28
C GLN A 224 -5.12 -53.06 37.08
N GLN A 225 -5.36 -52.36 38.19
CA GLN A 225 -6.15 -51.13 38.27
C GLN A 225 -5.47 -49.86 37.71
N ASN A 226 -4.30 -49.95 37.05
CA ASN A 226 -3.49 -48.75 36.76
C ASN A 226 -3.36 -48.31 35.27
N ASN A 227 -3.71 -49.13 34.27
CA ASN A 227 -3.37 -48.77 32.87
C ASN A 227 -4.45 -48.05 32.06
N ARG A 228 -5.75 -48.16 32.39
CA ARG A 228 -6.81 -47.39 31.71
C ARG A 228 -6.76 -45.88 31.99
N ALA A 229 -6.12 -45.47 33.08
CA ALA A 229 -6.00 -44.06 33.45
C ALA A 229 -5.02 -43.30 32.54
N ALA A 230 -3.99 -43.98 32.00
CA ALA A 230 -2.92 -43.34 31.22
C ALA A 230 -3.33 -43.01 29.77
N GLU A 231 -4.15 -43.85 29.12
CA GLU A 231 -4.67 -43.60 27.76
C GLU A 231 -5.57 -42.37 27.67
N ASN A 232 -6.58 -42.27 28.55
CA ASN A 232 -7.45 -41.09 28.63
C ASN A 232 -6.69 -39.84 29.11
N ALA A 233 -5.54 -40.00 29.78
CA ALA A 233 -4.72 -38.89 30.24
C ALA A 233 -3.95 -38.21 29.10
N VAL A 234 -3.32 -38.94 28.17
CA VAL A 234 -2.54 -38.33 27.07
C VAL A 234 -3.43 -37.48 26.15
N GLY A 235 -4.57 -38.00 25.69
CA GLY A 235 -5.48 -37.27 24.81
C GLY A 235 -6.03 -36.00 25.46
N SER A 236 -6.49 -36.09 26.72
CA SER A 236 -7.00 -34.95 27.48
C SER A 236 -5.90 -33.91 27.78
N LEU A 237 -4.68 -34.36 28.13
CA LEU A 237 -3.53 -33.50 28.34
C LEU A 237 -3.08 -32.81 27.05
N ALA A 238 -3.06 -33.53 25.92
CA ALA A 238 -2.74 -32.97 24.61
C ALA A 238 -3.73 -31.87 24.23
N ILE A 239 -5.03 -32.07 24.44
CA ILE A 239 -6.04 -31.02 24.20
C ILE A 239 -5.81 -29.82 25.15
N ALA A 240 -5.54 -30.05 26.44
CA ALA A 240 -5.22 -28.96 27.37
C ALA A 240 -3.94 -28.19 26.97
N MET A 241 -2.92 -28.89 26.48
CA MET A 241 -1.67 -28.31 26.00
C MET A 241 -1.83 -27.59 24.65
N ARG A 242 -2.74 -28.04 23.78
CA ARG A 242 -3.16 -27.29 22.58
C ARG A 242 -3.75 -25.95 22.98
N MET A 243 -4.62 -25.91 23.99
CA MET A 243 -5.17 -24.64 24.51
C MET A 243 -4.05 -23.75 25.08
N GLN A 244 -3.07 -24.34 25.76
CA GLN A 244 -1.89 -23.59 26.23
C GLN A 244 -1.05 -23.05 25.06
N ASN A 245 -0.83 -23.84 24.01
CA ASN A 245 -0.14 -23.42 22.79
C ASN A 245 -0.88 -22.28 22.10
N MET A 246 -2.22 -22.34 22.05
CA MET A 246 -3.04 -21.24 21.53
C MET A 246 -2.82 -19.95 22.33
N VAL A 247 -2.80 -20.02 23.67
CA VAL A 247 -2.53 -18.85 24.52
C VAL A 247 -1.10 -18.32 24.30
N LYS A 248 -0.09 -19.20 24.26
CA LYS A 248 1.30 -18.80 23.93
C LYS A 248 1.41 -18.17 22.54
N ASN A 249 0.68 -18.70 21.57
CA ASN A 249 0.64 -18.17 20.22
C ASN A 249 0.00 -16.77 20.20
N MET A 250 -1.06 -16.59 20.98
CA MET A 250 -1.71 -15.30 21.16
C MET A 250 -0.76 -14.26 21.77
N GLU A 251 0.03 -14.64 22.78
CA GLU A 251 1.07 -13.77 23.37
C GLU A 251 2.09 -13.34 22.30
N ARG A 252 2.60 -14.29 21.51
CA ARG A 252 3.54 -14.02 20.42
C ARG A 252 2.93 -13.13 19.35
N TRP A 253 1.68 -13.38 18.96
CA TRP A 253 0.96 -12.57 17.99
C TRP A 253 0.78 -11.13 18.49
N ILE A 254 0.34 -10.93 19.74
CA ILE A 254 0.19 -9.57 20.30
C ILE A 254 1.54 -8.84 20.30
N GLN A 255 2.62 -9.54 20.64
CA GLN A 255 3.96 -8.98 20.58
C GLN A 255 4.45 -8.71 19.14
N SER A 256 3.94 -9.43 18.14
CA SER A 256 4.24 -9.16 16.72
C SER A 256 3.43 -7.99 16.17
N GLN A 257 2.23 -7.75 16.71
CA GLN A 257 1.41 -6.61 16.29
C GLN A 257 1.99 -5.25 16.70
N LYS A 258 2.70 -5.20 17.83
CA LYS A 258 3.30 -3.97 18.37
C LYS A 258 4.38 -3.41 17.44
N TYR A 259 4.52 -2.09 17.43
CA TYR A 259 5.63 -1.41 16.78
C TYR A 259 6.96 -1.98 17.28
N ARG A 260 7.88 -2.25 16.36
CA ARG A 260 9.23 -2.71 16.66
C ARG A 260 10.23 -1.71 16.09
N LYS A 261 11.33 -1.53 16.80
CA LYS A 261 12.48 -0.82 16.24
C LYS A 261 12.94 -1.59 15.00
N TRP A 262 13.18 -0.86 13.91
CA TRP A 262 13.68 -1.45 12.67
C TRP A 262 15.06 -2.06 12.88
N ASP A 263 15.29 -3.19 12.21
CA ASP A 263 16.58 -3.85 12.09
C ASP A 263 17.03 -3.80 10.63
N LEU A 264 17.07 -2.58 10.09
CA LEU A 264 17.32 -2.32 8.68
C LEU A 264 18.82 -2.42 8.35
N HIS A 265 19.17 -3.36 7.48
CA HIS A 265 20.54 -3.51 7.00
C HIS A 265 20.79 -2.62 5.78
N CYS A 266 21.45 -1.47 5.90
CA CYS A 266 21.70 -0.61 4.73
C CYS A 266 22.68 -1.26 3.74
N LEU A 267 22.37 -1.16 2.44
CA LEU A 267 23.24 -1.65 1.37
C LEU A 267 24.44 -0.70 1.20
N LYS A 268 25.63 -1.27 1.00
CA LYS A 268 26.83 -0.47 0.75
C LYS A 268 26.82 0.08 -0.66
N LEU A 269 27.21 1.34 -0.80
CA LEU A 269 27.39 2.00 -2.09
C LEU A 269 28.88 2.25 -2.35
N GLN A 270 29.31 2.01 -3.59
CA GLN A 270 30.67 2.32 -4.06
C GLN A 270 30.59 3.29 -5.24
N PRO A 271 30.51 4.60 -4.97
CA PRO A 271 30.43 5.59 -6.04
C PRO A 271 31.69 5.60 -6.92
N LEU A 272 31.50 5.67 -8.24
CA LEU A 272 32.54 5.77 -9.25
C LEU A 272 32.68 7.22 -9.74
N SER A 273 33.88 7.55 -10.23
CA SER A 273 34.18 8.83 -10.87
C SER A 273 34.99 8.58 -12.14
N PRO A 274 34.51 8.98 -13.34
CA PRO A 274 33.25 9.70 -13.59
C PRO A 274 32.00 8.86 -13.23
N VAL A 275 30.92 9.56 -12.88
CA VAL A 275 29.63 8.92 -12.53
C VAL A 275 29.06 8.26 -13.80
N PRO A 276 28.72 6.95 -13.77
CA PRO A 276 28.10 6.25 -14.90
C PRO A 276 26.69 6.77 -15.21
N SER A 277 26.05 6.23 -16.25
CA SER A 277 24.63 6.51 -16.50
C SER A 277 23.73 5.97 -15.38
N ASP A 278 22.56 6.57 -15.19
CA ASP A 278 21.62 6.21 -14.13
C ASP A 278 21.24 4.71 -14.19
N ILE A 279 21.03 4.17 -15.40
CA ILE A 279 20.69 2.76 -15.61
C ILE A 279 21.86 1.81 -15.31
N GLU A 280 23.10 2.19 -15.67
CA GLU A 280 24.29 1.40 -15.31
C GLU A 280 24.46 1.33 -13.79
N ILE A 281 24.23 2.44 -13.08
CA ILE A 281 24.26 2.47 -11.61
C ILE A 281 23.15 1.58 -11.03
N SER A 282 21.92 1.67 -11.58
CA SER A 282 20.79 0.87 -11.11
C SER A 282 21.05 -0.63 -11.28
N ARG A 283 21.67 -1.05 -12.38
CA ARG A 283 21.98 -2.46 -12.67
C ARG A 283 23.17 -3.00 -11.89
N ALA A 284 24.13 -2.14 -11.57
CA ALA A 284 25.30 -2.52 -10.79
C ALA A 284 24.96 -2.81 -9.30
N GLN A 285 23.80 -2.36 -8.82
CA GLN A 285 23.37 -2.56 -7.44
C GLN A 285 22.34 -3.69 -7.34
N SER A 286 22.65 -4.73 -6.57
CA SER A 286 21.67 -5.78 -6.24
C SER A 286 20.70 -5.28 -5.16
N PRO A 287 19.40 -5.16 -5.44
CA PRO A 287 18.40 -4.80 -4.43
C PRO A 287 18.21 -5.94 -3.44
N LYS A 288 17.75 -5.63 -2.22
CA LYS A 288 17.24 -6.66 -1.31
C LYS A 288 15.99 -7.30 -1.91
N ALA A 289 15.75 -8.56 -1.57
CA ALA A 289 14.42 -9.12 -1.74
C ALA A 289 13.41 -8.31 -0.91
N VAL A 290 12.25 -8.03 -1.49
CA VAL A 290 11.28 -7.09 -0.91
C VAL A 290 10.65 -7.61 0.38
N ASP A 291 10.54 -8.93 0.55
CA ASP A 291 10.09 -9.59 1.77
C ASP A 291 11.09 -9.43 2.91
N VAL A 292 12.40 -9.47 2.61
CA VAL A 292 13.47 -9.14 3.57
C VAL A 292 13.37 -7.69 4.00
N LEU A 293 13.27 -6.76 3.04
CA LEU A 293 13.09 -5.33 3.34
C LEU A 293 11.83 -5.09 4.19
N ALA A 294 10.71 -5.70 3.83
CA ALA A 294 9.45 -5.59 4.56
C ALA A 294 9.59 -6.05 6.01
N LYS A 295 10.25 -7.19 6.23
CA LYS A 295 10.52 -7.70 7.58
C LYS A 295 11.41 -6.76 8.40
N GLU A 296 12.47 -6.22 7.80
CA GLU A 296 13.40 -5.30 8.46
C GLU A 296 12.74 -4.00 8.93
N ILE A 297 11.71 -3.52 8.22
CA ILE A 297 10.94 -2.31 8.55
C ILE A 297 9.67 -2.59 9.37
N GLY A 298 9.47 -3.84 9.82
CA GLY A 298 8.37 -4.20 10.72
C GLY A 298 7.00 -4.41 10.05
N LEU A 299 6.98 -4.68 8.73
CA LEU A 299 5.79 -5.21 8.06
C LEU A 299 5.60 -6.70 8.38
N LEU A 300 4.35 -7.11 8.57
CA LEU A 300 3.99 -8.51 8.75
C LEU A 300 3.83 -9.19 7.39
N THR A 301 4.01 -10.52 7.37
CA THR A 301 3.92 -11.32 6.13
C THR A 301 2.54 -11.22 5.45
N ASP A 302 1.48 -11.07 6.24
CA ASP A 302 0.10 -10.90 5.75
C ASP A 302 -0.24 -9.46 5.37
N GLU A 303 0.67 -8.51 5.58
CA GLU A 303 0.51 -7.11 5.17
C GLU A 303 1.13 -6.80 3.80
N ILE A 304 1.81 -7.76 3.18
CA ILE A 304 2.46 -7.58 1.89
C ILE A 304 1.91 -8.53 0.82
N GLU A 305 1.82 -8.05 -0.41
CA GLU A 305 1.51 -8.85 -1.60
C GLU A 305 2.67 -8.69 -2.58
N ILE A 306 3.44 -9.76 -2.77
CA ILE A 306 4.71 -9.72 -3.50
C ILE A 306 4.48 -9.68 -5.02
N TYR A 307 5.21 -8.80 -5.71
CA TYR A 307 5.20 -8.65 -7.18
C TYR A 307 6.62 -8.84 -7.73
N GLY A 308 7.03 -10.08 -7.96
CA GLY A 308 8.43 -10.40 -8.28
C GLY A 308 9.33 -10.29 -7.04
N GLN A 309 10.64 -10.07 -7.21
CA GLN A 309 11.56 -10.10 -6.06
C GLN A 309 11.78 -8.73 -5.40
N THR A 310 11.47 -7.62 -6.09
CA THR A 310 11.97 -6.27 -5.77
C THR A 310 10.88 -5.30 -5.31
N LYS A 311 9.59 -5.68 -5.43
CA LYS A 311 8.45 -4.82 -5.13
C LYS A 311 7.27 -5.59 -4.55
N ALA A 312 6.50 -4.92 -3.69
CA ALA A 312 5.31 -5.51 -3.05
C ALA A 312 4.24 -4.43 -2.81
N LYS A 313 2.96 -4.80 -2.91
CA LYS A 313 1.85 -3.95 -2.42
C LYS A 313 1.74 -4.08 -0.91
N VAL A 314 1.49 -2.98 -0.20
CA VAL A 314 1.27 -2.97 1.26
C VAL A 314 -0.20 -2.76 1.60
N ARG A 315 -0.77 -3.68 2.39
CA ARG A 315 -2.17 -3.67 2.78
C ARG A 315 -2.48 -2.55 3.78
N LEU A 316 -3.72 -2.06 3.71
CA LEU A 316 -4.17 -0.96 4.58
C LEU A 316 -4.48 -1.39 6.02
N SER A 317 -4.56 -2.71 6.29
CA SER A 317 -4.76 -3.27 7.64
C SER A 317 -3.70 -2.82 8.64
N LEU A 318 -2.51 -2.47 8.14
CA LEU A 318 -1.43 -1.88 8.93
C LEU A 318 -1.84 -0.61 9.67
N LEU A 319 -2.66 0.25 9.05
CA LEU A 319 -3.10 1.49 9.68
C LEU A 319 -3.96 1.24 10.91
N GLU A 320 -4.75 0.16 10.91
CA GLU A 320 -5.53 -0.25 12.09
C GLU A 320 -4.61 -0.83 13.17
N ARG A 321 -3.67 -1.70 12.77
CA ARG A 321 -2.68 -2.30 13.68
C ARG A 321 -1.82 -1.25 14.40
N LEU A 322 -1.37 -0.22 13.67
CA LEU A 322 -0.50 0.83 14.17
C LEU A 322 -1.26 2.13 14.50
N LYS A 323 -2.58 2.10 14.69
CA LYS A 323 -3.37 3.31 14.94
C LYS A 323 -2.89 4.14 16.14
N ASP A 324 -2.48 3.45 17.21
CA ASP A 324 -2.02 4.04 18.47
C ASP A 324 -0.53 4.44 18.44
N GLN A 325 0.22 4.03 17.42
CA GLN A 325 1.61 4.43 17.24
C GLN A 325 1.67 5.90 16.80
N PRO A 326 2.43 6.79 17.47
CA PRO A 326 2.57 8.16 17.03
C PRO A 326 3.23 8.27 15.65
N ASP A 327 2.76 9.22 14.85
CA ASP A 327 3.32 9.52 13.54
C ASP A 327 4.74 10.10 13.68
N GLY A 328 5.61 9.75 12.73
CA GLY A 328 6.92 10.39 12.58
C GLY A 328 6.86 11.84 12.08
N LYS A 329 8.03 12.41 11.79
CA LYS A 329 8.16 13.74 11.20
C LYS A 329 7.90 13.68 9.69
N TYR A 330 7.12 14.63 9.18
CA TYR A 330 6.75 14.67 7.78
C TYR A 330 7.49 15.80 7.06
N VAL A 331 8.25 15.48 6.01
CA VAL A 331 9.11 16.41 5.28
C VAL A 331 8.63 16.53 3.85
N LEU A 332 8.40 17.76 3.39
CA LEU A 332 8.00 18.04 2.01
C LEU A 332 9.18 18.59 1.22
N VAL A 333 9.54 17.93 0.12
CA VAL A 333 10.49 18.44 -0.87
C VAL A 333 9.73 19.15 -1.98
N ALA A 334 10.08 20.41 -2.20
CA ALA A 334 9.61 21.23 -3.32
C ALA A 334 10.83 21.90 -3.98
N GLY A 335 10.61 22.76 -4.97
CA GLY A 335 11.70 23.41 -5.70
C GLY A 335 11.38 24.84 -6.06
N ILE A 336 12.37 25.53 -6.61
CA ILE A 336 12.16 26.79 -7.32
C ILE A 336 11.29 26.59 -8.57
N THR A 337 10.92 27.68 -9.24
CA THR A 337 10.18 27.59 -10.50
C THR A 337 11.01 26.76 -11.51
N PRO A 338 10.47 25.66 -12.06
CA PRO A 338 11.22 24.80 -12.96
C PRO A 338 11.82 25.51 -14.18
N THR A 339 13.01 25.06 -14.55
CA THR A 339 13.74 25.45 -15.76
C THR A 339 14.06 24.21 -16.60
N PRO A 340 14.30 24.34 -17.93
CA PRO A 340 14.75 23.23 -18.77
C PRO A 340 16.07 22.58 -18.33
N LEU A 341 16.84 23.24 -17.45
CA LEU A 341 18.13 22.75 -16.94
C LEU A 341 17.96 21.70 -15.84
N GLY A 342 16.77 21.62 -15.23
CA GLY A 342 16.43 20.67 -14.18
C GLY A 342 17.00 21.01 -12.81
N GLU A 343 16.17 20.86 -11.77
CA GLU A 343 16.58 21.15 -10.38
C GLU A 343 17.03 19.89 -9.62
N GLY A 344 16.58 18.71 -10.05
CA GLY A 344 16.88 17.45 -9.37
C GLY A 344 16.11 17.23 -8.06
N LYS A 345 14.83 17.65 -8.00
CA LYS A 345 13.98 17.46 -6.80
C LYS A 345 13.93 16.02 -6.29
N SER A 346 13.58 15.07 -7.15
CA SER A 346 13.46 13.66 -6.75
C SER A 346 14.82 13.06 -6.36
N THR A 347 15.90 13.54 -6.98
CA THR A 347 17.28 13.20 -6.59
C THR A 347 17.57 13.68 -5.16
N VAL A 348 17.15 14.90 -4.79
CA VAL A 348 17.25 15.41 -3.40
C VAL A 348 16.37 14.62 -2.45
N THR A 349 15.13 14.30 -2.83
CA THR A 349 14.21 13.47 -2.02
C THR A 349 14.88 12.14 -1.63
N ILE A 350 15.44 11.46 -2.62
CA ILE A 350 16.11 10.17 -2.42
C ILE A 350 17.45 10.33 -1.68
N GLY A 351 18.26 11.33 -2.03
CA GLY A 351 19.52 11.61 -1.33
C GLY A 351 19.30 11.93 0.16
N LEU A 352 18.26 12.69 0.48
CA LEU A 352 17.88 13.02 1.85
C LEU A 352 17.44 11.78 2.64
N VAL A 353 16.55 10.95 2.09
CA VAL A 353 16.09 9.74 2.80
C VAL A 353 17.23 8.75 3.01
N GLN A 354 18.13 8.62 2.03
CA GLN A 354 19.33 7.80 2.15
C GLN A 354 20.27 8.33 3.24
N ALA A 355 20.46 9.64 3.30
CA ALA A 355 21.28 10.28 4.34
C ALA A 355 20.71 10.03 5.75
N LEU A 356 19.41 10.22 5.94
CA LEU A 356 18.74 9.99 7.22
C LEU A 356 18.85 8.52 7.65
N THR A 357 18.59 7.59 6.73
CA THR A 357 18.57 6.15 7.02
C THR A 357 19.96 5.55 7.12
N ALA A 358 20.75 5.59 6.05
CA ALA A 358 22.01 4.86 5.94
C ALA A 358 23.21 5.53 6.61
N HIS A 359 23.13 6.85 6.86
CA HIS A 359 24.26 7.61 7.41
C HIS A 359 23.97 8.22 8.79
N LEU A 360 22.71 8.46 9.14
CA LEU A 360 22.31 8.93 10.47
C LEU A 360 21.58 7.87 11.32
N ASN A 361 21.28 6.69 10.76
CA ASN A 361 20.56 5.60 11.44
C ASN A 361 19.18 6.02 12.00
N ILE A 362 18.49 6.91 11.27
CA ILE A 362 17.14 7.35 11.59
C ILE A 362 16.16 6.65 10.66
N ASN A 363 15.18 5.93 11.21
CA ASN A 363 14.12 5.27 10.44
C ASN A 363 13.47 6.28 9.50
N SER A 364 13.64 6.09 8.19
CA SER A 364 13.09 7.02 7.22
C SER A 364 12.52 6.33 6.00
N PHE A 365 11.53 6.97 5.40
CA PHE A 365 10.80 6.49 4.23
C PHE A 365 10.73 7.59 3.18
N ALA A 366 10.79 7.23 1.89
CA ALA A 366 10.42 8.16 0.82
C ALA A 366 9.05 7.82 0.23
N CYS A 367 8.25 8.82 -0.13
CA CYS A 367 6.96 8.63 -0.79
C CYS A 367 6.93 9.39 -2.12
N LEU A 368 7.01 8.66 -3.23
CA LEU A 368 7.11 9.18 -4.58
C LEU A 368 5.85 8.89 -5.41
N ARG A 369 5.71 9.65 -6.49
CA ARG A 369 4.68 9.43 -7.50
C ARG A 369 5.12 8.34 -8.47
N GLN A 370 4.16 7.55 -8.93
CA GLN A 370 4.36 6.68 -10.08
C GLN A 370 4.42 7.54 -11.37
N PRO A 371 5.45 7.36 -12.22
CA PRO A 371 5.49 8.01 -13.52
C PRO A 371 4.48 7.38 -14.50
N SER A 372 3.96 8.19 -15.42
CA SER A 372 3.20 7.69 -16.57
C SER A 372 4.14 7.00 -17.56
N GLN A 373 3.71 5.91 -18.18
CA GLN A 373 4.51 5.22 -19.19
C GLN A 373 4.54 5.98 -20.52
N GLY A 374 3.52 6.80 -20.82
CA GLY A 374 3.39 7.50 -22.10
C GLY A 374 4.63 8.38 -22.43
N PRO A 375 5.08 9.26 -21.51
CA PRO A 375 6.29 10.05 -21.68
C PRO A 375 7.59 9.25 -21.85
N THR A 376 7.69 8.05 -21.24
CA THR A 376 8.85 7.16 -21.32
C THR A 376 9.19 6.80 -22.77
N PHE A 377 8.17 6.53 -23.60
CA PHE A 377 8.35 6.24 -25.03
C PHE A 377 8.46 7.50 -25.92
N GLY A 378 8.31 8.69 -25.32
CA GLY A 378 8.28 9.97 -26.01
C GLY A 378 9.63 10.70 -25.99
N VAL A 379 9.97 11.33 -24.85
CA VAL A 379 11.08 12.30 -24.77
C VAL A 379 12.16 11.89 -23.76
N LYS A 380 11.79 11.22 -22.64
CA LYS A 380 12.73 10.60 -21.70
C LYS A 380 12.00 9.71 -20.70
N GLY A 381 12.65 8.64 -20.21
CA GLY A 381 12.20 7.85 -19.07
C GLY A 381 12.00 8.68 -17.78
N GLY A 382 11.10 8.22 -16.91
CA GLY A 382 10.68 8.95 -15.71
C GLY A 382 11.73 9.03 -14.61
N ALA A 383 11.64 10.09 -13.81
CA ALA A 383 12.60 10.42 -12.77
C ALA A 383 12.36 9.60 -11.49
N ALA A 384 13.13 8.52 -11.33
CA ALA A 384 13.24 7.75 -10.08
C ALA A 384 14.32 8.32 -9.13
N GLY A 385 14.67 9.59 -9.27
CA GLY A 385 15.91 10.18 -8.74
C GLY A 385 16.96 10.34 -9.85
N GLY A 386 18.25 10.21 -9.51
CA GLY A 386 19.34 10.18 -10.48
C GLY A 386 20.71 9.96 -9.83
N GLY A 387 21.67 9.46 -10.61
CA GLY A 387 23.00 9.10 -10.15
C GLY A 387 22.94 8.07 -9.02
N TYR A 388 23.70 8.32 -7.96
CA TYR A 388 23.75 7.49 -6.76
C TYR A 388 22.60 7.73 -5.77
N ALA A 389 21.62 8.55 -6.15
CA ALA A 389 20.41 8.83 -5.38
C ALA A 389 19.15 8.52 -6.20
N GLN A 390 18.83 7.22 -6.32
CA GLN A 390 17.68 6.73 -7.09
C GLN A 390 16.99 5.51 -6.46
N VAL A 391 15.74 5.29 -6.86
CA VAL A 391 14.95 4.07 -6.58
C VAL A 391 15.33 2.99 -7.58
N ILE A 392 15.46 1.74 -7.11
CA ILE A 392 15.82 0.59 -7.93
C ILE A 392 14.83 -0.57 -7.74
N PRO A 393 14.62 -1.40 -8.79
CA PRO A 393 15.13 -1.27 -10.16
C PRO A 393 14.43 -0.17 -10.98
N MET A 394 15.19 0.60 -11.77
CA MET A 394 14.67 1.77 -12.49
C MET A 394 13.71 1.41 -13.65
N GLU A 395 13.92 0.27 -14.30
CA GLU A 395 13.06 -0.22 -15.40
C GLU A 395 11.64 -0.54 -14.90
N GLU A 396 11.56 -1.28 -13.79
CA GLU A 396 10.29 -1.62 -13.16
C GLU A 396 9.52 -0.39 -12.66
N PHE A 397 10.25 0.63 -12.19
CA PHE A 397 9.68 1.91 -11.75
C PHE A 397 8.97 2.68 -12.88
N ASN A 398 9.47 2.59 -14.12
CA ASN A 398 9.06 3.45 -15.24
C ASN A 398 8.07 2.84 -16.23
N LEU A 399 7.78 1.54 -16.10
CA LEU A 399 6.85 0.82 -16.95
C LEU A 399 5.55 0.53 -16.19
N HIS A 400 5.18 -0.75 -16.08
CA HIS A 400 3.87 -1.15 -15.55
C HIS A 400 3.79 -1.12 -14.02
N LEU A 401 4.93 -1.14 -13.32
CA LEU A 401 5.05 -1.27 -11.88
C LEU A 401 4.16 -2.40 -11.32
N THR A 402 3.02 -2.06 -10.71
CA THR A 402 2.04 -2.98 -10.14
C THR A 402 0.66 -2.92 -10.82
N GLY A 403 0.54 -2.20 -11.94
CA GLY A 403 -0.69 -2.11 -12.73
C GLY A 403 -1.69 -1.03 -12.30
N ASP A 404 -1.31 -0.11 -11.41
CA ASP A 404 -2.23 0.89 -10.84
C ASP A 404 -2.83 1.81 -11.91
N ILE A 405 -2.01 2.29 -12.85
CA ILE A 405 -2.45 3.14 -13.96
C ILE A 405 -3.36 2.35 -14.94
N HIS A 406 -3.15 1.04 -15.08
CA HIS A 406 -4.01 0.17 -15.88
C HIS A 406 -5.39 0.03 -15.24
N ALA A 407 -5.44 -0.16 -13.91
CA ALA A 407 -6.69 -0.17 -13.15
C ALA A 407 -7.47 1.15 -13.29
N ILE A 408 -6.76 2.29 -13.20
CA ILE A 408 -7.35 3.62 -13.43
C ILE A 408 -7.91 3.73 -14.85
N THR A 409 -7.16 3.29 -15.86
CA THR A 409 -7.58 3.32 -17.26
C THR A 409 -8.86 2.51 -17.46
N ALA A 410 -8.91 1.28 -16.92
CA ALA A 410 -10.09 0.43 -16.98
C ALA A 410 -11.30 1.05 -16.27
N ALA A 411 -11.12 1.56 -15.05
CA ALA A 411 -12.19 2.17 -14.27
C ALA A 411 -12.74 3.44 -14.94
N ASN A 412 -11.87 4.33 -15.43
CA ASN A 412 -12.25 5.56 -16.11
C ASN A 412 -13.06 5.26 -17.39
N ASN A 413 -12.60 4.29 -18.18
CA ASN A 413 -13.23 3.94 -19.44
C ASN A 413 -14.53 3.14 -19.23
N LEU A 414 -14.66 2.37 -18.15
CA LEU A 414 -15.93 1.77 -17.74
C LEU A 414 -16.98 2.86 -17.43
N LEU A 415 -16.60 3.91 -16.70
CA LEU A 415 -17.50 5.03 -16.43
C LEU A 415 -17.89 5.77 -17.72
N ALA A 416 -16.95 6.00 -18.62
CA ALA A 416 -17.24 6.59 -19.94
C ALA A 416 -18.22 5.74 -20.76
N ALA A 417 -18.04 4.42 -20.77
CA ALA A 417 -18.95 3.49 -21.43
C ALA A 417 -20.36 3.49 -20.78
N ALA A 418 -20.43 3.56 -19.45
CA ALA A 418 -21.69 3.61 -18.71
C ALA A 418 -22.51 4.87 -19.03
N ILE A 419 -21.85 6.03 -19.21
CA ILE A 419 -22.51 7.28 -19.63
C ILE A 419 -23.17 7.09 -21.01
N ASP A 420 -22.41 6.61 -21.99
CA ASP A 420 -22.90 6.46 -23.36
C ASP A 420 -24.03 5.42 -23.45
N ALA A 421 -23.86 4.28 -22.77
CA ALA A 421 -24.90 3.25 -22.68
C ALA A 421 -26.18 3.77 -22.00
N ARG A 422 -26.04 4.57 -20.94
CA ARG A 422 -27.20 5.15 -20.25
C ARG A 422 -27.99 6.08 -21.16
N ILE A 423 -27.31 6.98 -21.87
CA ILE A 423 -27.96 7.90 -22.82
C ILE A 423 -28.69 7.13 -23.92
N LEU A 424 -28.04 6.13 -24.52
CA LEU A 424 -28.63 5.30 -25.56
C LEU A 424 -29.91 4.62 -25.08
N HIS A 425 -29.86 3.96 -23.91
CA HIS A 425 -30.99 3.20 -23.39
C HIS A 425 -32.14 4.07 -22.90
N GLU A 426 -31.85 5.25 -22.33
CA GLU A 426 -32.89 6.22 -22.02
C GLU A 426 -33.58 6.70 -23.32
N ASN A 427 -32.83 7.10 -24.34
CA ASN A 427 -33.44 7.66 -25.54
C ASN A 427 -34.24 6.66 -26.41
N THR A 428 -34.04 5.35 -26.20
CA THR A 428 -34.64 4.30 -27.06
C THR A 428 -35.76 3.51 -26.40
N GLN A 429 -36.03 3.71 -25.11
CA GLN A 429 -36.96 2.88 -24.34
C GLN A 429 -38.00 3.72 -23.61
N SER A 430 -39.20 3.17 -23.42
CA SER A 430 -40.20 3.72 -22.48
C SER A 430 -39.78 3.49 -21.03
N ASP A 431 -40.30 4.30 -20.10
CA ASP A 431 -39.95 4.23 -18.68
C ASP A 431 -40.19 2.83 -18.09
N LYS A 432 -41.33 2.23 -18.43
CA LYS A 432 -41.68 0.86 -17.99
C LYS A 432 -40.70 -0.19 -18.53
N ALA A 433 -40.30 -0.07 -19.80
CA ALA A 433 -39.37 -1.01 -20.42
C ALA A 433 -37.96 -0.87 -19.82
N LEU A 434 -37.52 0.36 -19.60
CA LEU A 434 -36.24 0.67 -18.96
C LEU A 434 -36.21 0.18 -17.50
N TYR A 435 -37.28 0.44 -16.75
CA TYR A 435 -37.44 -0.03 -15.37
C TYR A 435 -37.34 -1.55 -15.26
N ASN A 436 -38.02 -2.27 -16.15
CA ASN A 436 -37.97 -3.73 -16.19
C ASN A 436 -36.56 -4.30 -16.47
N ARG A 437 -35.72 -3.57 -17.20
CA ARG A 437 -34.33 -3.97 -17.48
C ARG A 437 -33.37 -3.56 -16.36
N LEU A 438 -33.59 -2.40 -15.74
CA LEU A 438 -32.80 -1.95 -14.59
C LEU A 438 -33.10 -2.73 -13.32
N VAL A 439 -34.33 -3.22 -13.16
CA VAL A 439 -34.78 -4.00 -11.99
C VAL A 439 -35.39 -5.31 -12.49
N PRO A 440 -34.55 -6.24 -13.00
CA PRO A 440 -35.03 -7.49 -13.57
C PRO A 440 -35.61 -8.41 -12.49
N VAL A 441 -36.40 -9.38 -12.93
CA VAL A 441 -36.83 -10.50 -12.08
C VAL A 441 -35.74 -11.58 -12.18
N VAL A 442 -35.09 -11.89 -11.05
CA VAL A 442 -34.07 -12.93 -10.96
C VAL A 442 -34.59 -14.01 -10.02
N ASN A 443 -34.66 -15.26 -10.50
CA ASN A 443 -35.22 -16.40 -9.75
C ASN A 443 -36.63 -16.12 -9.19
N GLY A 444 -37.48 -15.45 -9.97
CA GLY A 444 -38.85 -15.10 -9.58
C GLY A 444 -38.97 -13.90 -8.64
N VAL A 445 -37.87 -13.31 -8.19
CA VAL A 445 -37.86 -12.16 -7.27
C VAL A 445 -37.39 -10.91 -7.99
N ARG A 446 -38.15 -9.81 -7.86
CA ARG A 446 -37.71 -8.47 -8.26
C ARG A 446 -37.24 -7.74 -7.02
N GLY A 447 -36.01 -7.23 -7.04
CA GLY A 447 -35.43 -6.51 -5.90
C GLY A 447 -34.53 -5.37 -6.36
N PHE A 448 -34.50 -4.29 -5.57
CA PHE A 448 -33.51 -3.23 -5.78
C PHE A 448 -32.15 -3.68 -5.22
N SER A 449 -31.09 -3.40 -5.97
CA SER A 449 -29.73 -3.44 -5.45
C SER A 449 -29.48 -2.30 -4.45
N ALA A 450 -28.44 -2.43 -3.63
CA ALA A 450 -28.09 -1.42 -2.64
C ALA A 450 -27.87 -0.02 -3.24
N ILE A 451 -27.29 0.06 -4.45
CA ILE A 451 -27.05 1.34 -5.14
C ILE A 451 -28.34 1.95 -5.69
N GLN A 452 -29.30 1.13 -6.09
CA GLN A 452 -30.63 1.61 -6.52
C GLN A 452 -31.44 2.13 -5.34
N LEU A 453 -31.38 1.46 -4.18
CA LEU A 453 -31.96 1.96 -2.94
C LEU A 453 -31.33 3.29 -2.51
N ALA A 454 -30.01 3.45 -2.67
CA ALA A 454 -29.33 4.72 -2.42
C ALA A 454 -29.84 5.84 -3.33
N ARG A 455 -30.04 5.56 -4.63
CA ARG A 455 -30.64 6.51 -5.57
C ARG A 455 -32.08 6.89 -5.17
N LEU A 456 -32.93 5.92 -4.82
CA LEU A 456 -34.31 6.20 -4.39
C LEU A 456 -34.33 7.16 -3.19
N ARG A 457 -33.47 6.92 -2.18
CA ARG A 457 -33.34 7.83 -1.03
C ARG A 457 -32.92 9.24 -1.44
N ARG A 458 -31.98 9.41 -2.38
CA ARG A 458 -31.60 10.75 -2.90
C ARG A 458 -32.74 11.44 -3.64
N LEU A 459 -33.62 10.68 -4.28
CA LEU A 459 -34.83 11.18 -4.94
C LEU A 459 -35.99 11.44 -3.95
N GLY A 460 -35.80 11.20 -2.64
CA GLY A 460 -36.85 11.34 -1.63
C GLY A 460 -37.87 10.19 -1.61
N ILE A 461 -37.55 9.05 -2.23
CA ILE A 461 -38.42 7.88 -2.32
C ILE A 461 -37.96 6.83 -1.30
N ASN A 462 -38.79 6.57 -0.27
CA ASN A 462 -38.47 5.64 0.82
C ASN A 462 -38.97 4.21 0.60
N LYS A 463 -39.49 3.90 -0.59
CA LYS A 463 -40.03 2.58 -0.94
C LYS A 463 -38.91 1.59 -1.25
N THR A 464 -39.01 0.38 -0.71
CA THR A 464 -38.04 -0.70 -0.95
C THR A 464 -38.59 -1.83 -1.81
N ASP A 465 -39.90 -1.89 -2.02
CA ASP A 465 -40.55 -2.86 -2.91
C ASP A 465 -40.69 -2.29 -4.33
N PRO A 466 -40.01 -2.89 -5.33
CA PRO A 466 -40.13 -2.51 -6.74
C PRO A 466 -41.56 -2.47 -7.30
N GLY A 467 -42.50 -3.23 -6.74
CA GLY A 467 -43.91 -3.24 -7.18
C GLY A 467 -44.72 -2.02 -6.75
N THR A 468 -44.20 -1.22 -5.81
CA THR A 468 -44.96 -0.14 -5.16
C THR A 468 -44.66 1.26 -5.69
N LEU A 469 -43.70 1.39 -6.62
CA LEU A 469 -43.39 2.68 -7.25
C LEU A 469 -44.57 3.12 -8.13
N THR A 470 -44.97 4.38 -8.00
CA THR A 470 -45.90 5.01 -8.95
C THR A 470 -45.22 5.23 -10.30
N GLU A 471 -45.99 5.51 -11.36
CA GLU A 471 -45.41 5.80 -12.68
C GLU A 471 -44.47 7.01 -12.64
N GLU A 472 -44.80 8.04 -11.85
CA GLU A 472 -43.96 9.23 -11.67
C GLU A 472 -42.65 8.90 -10.93
N GLU A 473 -42.73 8.13 -9.83
CA GLU A 473 -41.54 7.71 -9.09
C GLU A 473 -40.64 6.80 -9.93
N MET A 474 -41.25 5.90 -10.71
CA MET A 474 -40.54 5.06 -11.67
C MET A 474 -39.82 5.92 -12.72
N SER A 475 -40.50 6.91 -13.28
CA SER A 475 -39.91 7.84 -14.26
C SER A 475 -38.69 8.56 -13.68
N LYS A 476 -38.82 9.19 -12.50
CA LYS A 476 -37.71 9.86 -11.80
C LYS A 476 -36.55 8.92 -11.49
N PHE A 477 -36.85 7.66 -11.15
CA PHE A 477 -35.83 6.67 -10.87
C PHE A 477 -35.03 6.28 -12.12
N VAL A 478 -35.72 5.99 -13.24
CA VAL A 478 -35.07 5.47 -14.46
C VAL A 478 -34.49 6.55 -15.36
N ARG A 479 -34.91 7.80 -15.25
CA ARG A 479 -34.40 8.92 -16.05
C ARG A 479 -33.31 9.70 -15.31
N LEU A 480 -32.10 9.71 -15.85
CA LEU A 480 -31.08 10.69 -15.47
C LEU A 480 -31.21 11.97 -16.30
N ASP A 481 -31.75 11.85 -17.51
CA ASP A 481 -31.92 12.98 -18.44
C ASP A 481 -30.62 13.76 -18.67
N ILE A 482 -29.52 13.03 -18.84
CA ILE A 482 -28.20 13.62 -19.12
C ILE A 482 -28.30 14.54 -20.35
N ASP A 483 -27.82 15.78 -20.21
CA ASP A 483 -27.57 16.68 -21.33
C ASP A 483 -26.19 16.35 -21.93
N PRO A 484 -26.12 15.81 -23.16
CA PRO A 484 -24.85 15.41 -23.78
C PRO A 484 -23.86 16.56 -23.95
N SER A 485 -24.33 17.81 -24.05
CA SER A 485 -23.47 18.99 -24.21
C SER A 485 -22.70 19.35 -22.93
N THR A 486 -23.14 18.81 -21.79
CA THR A 486 -22.56 19.08 -20.47
C THR A 486 -21.66 17.96 -19.96
N ILE A 487 -21.43 16.90 -20.74
CA ILE A 487 -20.56 15.79 -20.37
C ILE A 487 -19.13 16.30 -20.19
N THR A 488 -18.64 16.21 -18.96
CA THR A 488 -17.27 16.56 -18.59
C THR A 488 -16.35 15.35 -18.60
N TRP A 489 -16.90 14.15 -18.44
CA TRP A 489 -16.12 12.91 -18.34
C TRP A 489 -15.57 12.45 -19.70
N GLN A 490 -14.27 12.21 -19.75
CA GLN A 490 -13.55 11.82 -20.96
C GLN A 490 -12.94 10.42 -20.83
N ARG A 491 -12.55 9.83 -21.95
CA ARG A 491 -11.83 8.55 -21.95
C ARG A 491 -10.35 8.78 -21.66
N VAL A 492 -9.62 7.73 -21.32
CA VAL A 492 -8.17 7.83 -21.08
C VAL A 492 -7.38 6.67 -21.64
N VAL A 493 -6.11 6.92 -21.92
CA VAL A 493 -5.08 5.94 -22.29
C VAL A 493 -3.73 6.42 -21.78
N ASP A 494 -2.84 5.54 -21.31
CA ASP A 494 -1.51 5.94 -20.85
C ASP A 494 -0.47 5.89 -21.98
N THR A 495 -0.75 6.61 -23.07
CA THR A 495 0.10 6.72 -24.26
C THR A 495 0.03 8.15 -24.80
N ASN A 496 1.15 8.69 -25.29
CA ASN A 496 1.20 10.03 -25.88
C ASN A 496 0.57 10.05 -27.28
N ASP A 497 -0.76 10.18 -27.39
CA ASP A 497 -1.47 10.16 -28.67
C ASP A 497 -2.29 11.45 -28.93
N ARG A 498 -1.67 12.38 -29.66
CA ARG A 498 -2.28 13.68 -29.97
C ARG A 498 -3.55 13.59 -30.85
N PHE A 499 -3.75 12.51 -31.61
CA PHE A 499 -4.91 12.39 -32.51
C PHE A 499 -6.18 12.01 -31.76
N LEU A 500 -6.08 11.55 -30.51
CA LEU A 500 -7.22 11.28 -29.65
C LEU A 500 -7.72 12.50 -28.86
N ARG A 501 -7.07 13.67 -29.01
CA ARG A 501 -7.50 14.93 -28.34
C ARG A 501 -8.91 15.37 -28.71
N LYS A 502 -9.42 14.95 -29.87
CA LYS A 502 -10.79 15.21 -30.29
C LYS A 502 -11.22 14.14 -31.30
N ILE A 503 -12.27 13.40 -30.96
CA ILE A 503 -12.81 12.30 -31.76
C ILE A 503 -14.34 12.37 -31.81
N THR A 504 -14.93 11.55 -32.68
CA THR A 504 -16.37 11.28 -32.70
C THR A 504 -16.62 9.80 -32.43
N VAL A 505 -17.50 9.48 -31.48
CA VAL A 505 -17.87 8.10 -31.12
C VAL A 505 -19.27 7.74 -31.63
N GLY A 506 -19.64 6.46 -31.59
CA GLY A 506 -20.98 5.98 -31.98
C GLY A 506 -21.22 5.93 -33.50
N GLN A 507 -20.16 5.80 -34.30
CA GLN A 507 -20.25 5.87 -35.78
C GLN A 507 -20.75 4.57 -36.42
N ALA A 508 -20.83 3.45 -35.69
CA ALA A 508 -21.31 2.19 -36.23
C ALA A 508 -22.82 2.25 -36.54
N ASN A 509 -23.27 1.41 -37.48
CA ASN A 509 -24.67 1.39 -37.93
C ASN A 509 -25.66 1.08 -36.79
N THR A 510 -25.23 0.33 -35.79
CA THR A 510 -26.02 -0.04 -34.60
C THR A 510 -26.29 1.14 -33.67
N GLU A 511 -25.44 2.16 -33.66
CA GLU A 511 -25.55 3.37 -32.85
C GLU A 511 -25.98 4.59 -33.68
N LYS A 512 -26.55 4.37 -34.88
CA LYS A 512 -26.97 5.43 -35.80
C LYS A 512 -27.87 6.45 -35.09
N GLY A 513 -27.49 7.72 -35.18
CA GLY A 513 -28.18 8.83 -34.51
C GLY A 513 -27.70 9.14 -33.09
N PHE A 514 -26.82 8.32 -32.52
CA PHE A 514 -26.24 8.49 -31.18
C PHE A 514 -24.74 8.81 -31.25
N VAL A 515 -24.38 9.75 -32.13
CA VAL A 515 -23.00 10.23 -32.28
C VAL A 515 -22.74 11.42 -31.36
N ARG A 516 -21.53 11.50 -30.80
CA ARG A 516 -21.08 12.70 -30.08
C ARG A 516 -19.58 12.92 -30.20
N GLN A 517 -19.17 14.16 -29.97
CA GLN A 517 -17.77 14.48 -29.77
C GLN A 517 -17.29 13.97 -28.40
N ALA A 518 -16.06 13.46 -28.37
CA ALA A 518 -15.37 13.01 -27.18
C ALA A 518 -13.86 13.30 -27.30
N GLN A 519 -13.12 13.09 -26.23
CA GLN A 519 -11.65 13.10 -26.26
C GLN A 519 -11.07 11.99 -25.38
N PHE A 520 -9.78 11.74 -25.57
CA PHE A 520 -8.95 11.02 -24.60
C PHE A 520 -7.97 11.97 -23.93
N ASP A 521 -7.79 11.76 -22.63
CA ASP A 521 -6.71 12.34 -21.83
C ASP A 521 -5.69 11.26 -21.46
N ILE A 522 -4.47 11.65 -21.07
CA ILE A 522 -3.52 10.66 -20.56
C ILE A 522 -4.04 10.08 -19.24
N ALA A 523 -3.84 8.79 -18.96
CA ALA A 523 -4.46 8.12 -17.79
C ALA A 523 -4.23 8.84 -16.45
N VAL A 524 -3.04 9.40 -16.25
CA VAL A 524 -2.68 10.16 -15.04
C VAL A 524 -3.40 11.52 -14.90
N ALA A 525 -4.10 11.98 -15.95
CA ALA A 525 -4.98 13.15 -15.93
C ALA A 525 -6.40 12.83 -15.45
N SER A 526 -6.77 11.56 -15.30
CA SER A 526 -8.09 11.14 -14.80
C SER A 526 -8.35 11.67 -13.39
N GLU A 527 -9.60 12.04 -13.12
CA GLU A 527 -10.04 12.35 -11.75
C GLU A 527 -9.87 11.15 -10.81
N ILE A 528 -9.98 9.90 -11.31
CA ILE A 528 -9.74 8.70 -10.51
C ILE A 528 -8.29 8.66 -10.00
N MET A 529 -7.32 9.14 -10.77
CA MET A 529 -5.94 9.27 -10.30
C MET A 529 -5.82 10.29 -9.15
N ALA A 530 -6.53 11.41 -9.23
CA ALA A 530 -6.57 12.39 -8.15
C ALA A 530 -7.27 11.84 -6.90
N ILE A 531 -8.33 11.05 -7.05
CA ILE A 531 -9.01 10.36 -5.95
C ILE A 531 -8.09 9.34 -5.28
N LEU A 532 -7.39 8.51 -6.07
CA LEU A 532 -6.41 7.55 -5.55
C LEU A 532 -5.33 8.26 -4.70
N ALA A 533 -4.87 9.42 -5.16
CA ALA A 533 -3.86 10.20 -4.44
C ALA A 533 -4.40 10.87 -3.15
N LEU A 534 -5.69 11.19 -3.05
CA LEU A 534 -6.25 11.93 -1.91
C LEU A 534 -7.03 11.08 -0.91
N THR A 535 -7.38 9.84 -1.26
CA THR A 535 -8.16 8.97 -0.38
C THR A 535 -7.41 8.59 0.90
N THR A 536 -8.17 8.40 1.97
CA THR A 536 -7.68 8.02 3.31
C THR A 536 -8.04 6.58 3.69
N SER A 537 -8.91 5.92 2.94
CA SER A 537 -9.33 4.53 3.17
C SER A 537 -10.05 3.97 1.92
N LEU A 538 -10.36 2.67 1.93
CA LEU A 538 -11.20 2.06 0.90
C LEU A 538 -12.63 2.64 0.89
N GLN A 539 -13.18 2.93 2.07
CA GLN A 539 -14.50 3.54 2.20
C GLN A 539 -14.52 4.96 1.63
N ASP A 540 -13.53 5.79 1.99
CA ASP A 540 -13.37 7.15 1.45
C ASP A 540 -13.19 7.12 -0.09
N MET A 541 -12.40 6.18 -0.63
CA MET A 541 -12.23 6.04 -2.08
C MET A 541 -13.56 5.75 -2.78
N LYS A 542 -14.34 4.82 -2.23
CA LYS A 542 -15.66 4.45 -2.77
C LYS A 542 -16.63 5.64 -2.75
N GLU A 543 -16.65 6.41 -1.66
CA GLU A 543 -17.49 7.62 -1.56
C GLU A 543 -17.07 8.69 -2.57
N ARG A 544 -15.77 8.92 -2.73
CA ARG A 544 -15.22 9.86 -3.71
C ARG A 544 -15.53 9.46 -5.14
N LEU A 545 -15.38 8.18 -5.48
CA LEU A 545 -15.76 7.63 -6.78
C LEU A 545 -17.26 7.85 -7.05
N GLY A 546 -18.12 7.64 -6.06
CA GLY A 546 -19.56 7.89 -6.18
C GLY A 546 -19.93 9.35 -6.41
N LYS A 547 -19.19 10.28 -5.78
CA LYS A 547 -19.40 11.73 -5.89
C LYS A 547 -18.89 12.37 -7.20
N MET A 548 -18.18 11.63 -8.05
CA MET A 548 -17.70 12.17 -9.34
C MET A 548 -18.88 12.63 -10.19
N VAL A 549 -18.86 13.90 -10.61
CA VAL A 549 -19.87 14.49 -11.48
C VAL A 549 -19.42 14.34 -12.93
N VAL A 550 -20.23 13.65 -13.74
CA VAL A 550 -19.86 13.29 -15.13
C VAL A 550 -20.55 14.14 -16.19
N ALA A 551 -21.69 14.73 -15.84
CA ALA A 551 -22.51 15.59 -16.68
C ALA A 551 -23.51 16.36 -15.80
N ASN A 552 -24.32 17.22 -16.41
CA ASN A 552 -25.55 17.71 -15.83
C ASN A 552 -26.76 17.09 -16.54
N ASN A 553 -27.90 17.03 -15.86
CA ASN A 553 -29.17 16.73 -16.50
C ASN A 553 -29.69 17.96 -17.27
N LYS A 554 -30.78 17.79 -18.03
CA LYS A 554 -31.45 18.88 -18.77
C LYS A 554 -31.96 20.03 -17.89
N ASN A 555 -32.08 19.83 -16.57
CA ASN A 555 -32.43 20.86 -15.59
C ASN A 555 -31.20 21.58 -14.99
N GLY A 556 -29.99 21.18 -15.37
CA GLY A 556 -28.74 21.74 -14.88
C GLY A 556 -28.30 21.24 -13.50
N GLU A 557 -28.84 20.12 -13.04
CA GLU A 557 -28.43 19.42 -11.82
C GLU A 557 -27.32 18.40 -12.12
N PRO A 558 -26.36 18.19 -11.21
CA PRO A 558 -25.25 17.28 -11.44
C PRO A 558 -25.71 15.81 -11.50
N VAL A 559 -25.20 15.08 -12.49
CA VAL A 559 -25.34 13.62 -12.60
C VAL A 559 -24.04 12.98 -12.16
N THR A 560 -24.12 12.05 -11.19
CA THR A 560 -22.93 11.43 -10.59
C THR A 560 -22.66 10.01 -11.11
N ALA A 561 -21.45 9.51 -10.88
CA ALA A 561 -21.12 8.09 -11.10
C ALA A 561 -22.01 7.14 -10.27
N GLU A 562 -22.48 7.59 -9.10
CA GLU A 562 -23.41 6.81 -8.29
C GLU A 562 -24.82 6.77 -8.86
N ASP A 563 -25.27 7.82 -9.56
CA ASP A 563 -26.55 7.81 -10.27
C ASP A 563 -26.57 6.86 -11.46
N LEU A 564 -25.40 6.66 -12.08
CA LEU A 564 -25.18 5.64 -13.11
C LEU A 564 -25.12 4.21 -12.56
N GLY A 565 -25.02 4.03 -11.24
CA GLY A 565 -24.98 2.71 -10.62
C GLY A 565 -23.62 1.99 -10.72
N VAL A 566 -22.53 2.70 -11.00
CA VAL A 566 -21.22 2.07 -11.28
C VAL A 566 -20.20 2.14 -10.16
N THR A 567 -20.45 2.88 -9.07
CA THR A 567 -19.51 3.08 -7.96
C THR A 567 -18.90 1.78 -7.43
N GLY A 568 -19.71 0.74 -7.26
CA GLY A 568 -19.23 -0.57 -6.78
C GLY A 568 -18.25 -1.23 -7.76
N ALA A 569 -18.53 -1.18 -9.06
CA ALA A 569 -17.65 -1.74 -10.09
C ALA A 569 -16.33 -0.97 -10.18
N LEU A 570 -16.37 0.36 -10.07
CA LEU A 570 -15.15 1.18 -10.02
C LEU A 570 -14.29 0.84 -8.80
N ALA A 571 -14.91 0.69 -7.63
CA ALA A 571 -14.20 0.31 -6.41
C ALA A 571 -13.57 -1.09 -6.51
N VAL A 572 -14.22 -2.04 -7.19
CA VAL A 572 -13.65 -3.38 -7.44
C VAL A 572 -12.42 -3.29 -8.34
N LEU A 573 -12.47 -2.53 -9.43
CA LEU A 573 -11.32 -2.33 -10.32
C LEU A 573 -10.14 -1.66 -9.60
N MET A 574 -10.42 -0.78 -8.64
CA MET A 574 -9.41 -0.04 -7.89
C MET A 574 -8.97 -0.72 -6.59
N LYS A 575 -9.52 -1.91 -6.25
CA LYS A 575 -9.32 -2.61 -4.96
C LYS A 575 -7.85 -2.82 -4.61
N ASP A 576 -7.03 -3.20 -5.58
CA ASP A 576 -5.61 -3.48 -5.34
C ASP A 576 -4.73 -2.25 -5.63
N ALA A 577 -5.17 -1.40 -6.57
CA ALA A 577 -4.52 -0.15 -6.91
C ALA A 577 -4.51 0.87 -5.77
N ILE A 578 -5.36 0.72 -4.73
CA ILE A 578 -5.35 1.59 -3.54
C ILE A 578 -4.15 1.35 -2.59
N LYS A 579 -3.49 0.20 -2.72
CA LYS A 579 -2.38 -0.21 -1.83
C LYS A 579 -1.08 0.42 -2.33
N PRO A 580 -0.25 1.07 -1.49
CA PRO A 580 1.05 1.59 -1.94
C PRO A 580 2.03 0.49 -2.35
N THR A 581 2.91 0.79 -3.32
CA THR A 581 3.95 -0.15 -3.77
C THR A 581 5.27 0.12 -3.05
N LEU A 582 5.75 -0.83 -2.25
CA LEU A 582 7.06 -0.83 -1.59
C LEU A 582 8.17 -1.17 -2.58
N MET A 583 9.21 -0.35 -2.61
CA MET A 583 10.49 -0.53 -3.31
C MET A 583 11.64 -0.02 -2.42
N GLN A 584 12.84 0.14 -2.96
CA GLN A 584 14.00 0.64 -2.22
C GLN A 584 14.93 1.53 -3.04
N THR A 585 15.74 2.33 -2.34
CA THR A 585 16.86 3.09 -2.92
C THR A 585 18.09 2.20 -3.14
N LEU A 586 19.12 2.72 -3.82
CA LEU A 586 20.45 2.08 -3.92
C LEU A 586 21.07 1.65 -2.58
N GLU A 587 20.87 2.40 -1.49
CA GLU A 587 21.38 2.05 -0.14
C GLU A 587 20.38 1.22 0.70
N GLY A 588 19.33 0.67 0.08
CA GLY A 588 18.36 -0.20 0.76
C GLY A 588 17.38 0.53 1.69
N THR A 589 17.23 1.85 1.56
CA THR A 589 16.21 2.65 2.26
C THR A 589 14.83 2.40 1.62
N PRO A 590 13.74 2.23 2.40
CA PRO A 590 12.42 1.91 1.85
C PRO A 590 11.77 3.11 1.15
N VAL A 591 11.05 2.82 0.07
CA VAL A 591 10.34 3.82 -0.76
C VAL A 591 8.95 3.33 -1.08
N PHE A 592 7.94 4.18 -0.92
CA PHE A 592 6.62 3.96 -1.51
C PHE A 592 6.51 4.71 -2.83
N VAL A 593 6.04 4.01 -3.84
CA VAL A 593 5.67 4.57 -5.14
C VAL A 593 4.16 4.38 -5.29
N HIS A 594 3.41 5.48 -5.31
CA HIS A 594 1.96 5.36 -5.33
C HIS A 594 1.23 6.62 -5.79
N ALA A 595 0.30 6.43 -6.73
CA ALA A 595 -0.41 7.47 -7.48
C ALA A 595 0.55 8.42 -8.22
N GLY A 596 0.04 9.14 -9.22
CA GLY A 596 0.83 10.06 -10.03
C GLY A 596 0.01 11.14 -10.73
N PRO A 597 -0.86 11.87 -10.02
CA PRO A 597 -1.67 12.89 -10.65
C PRO A 597 -0.80 14.00 -11.23
N PHE A 598 -1.31 14.62 -12.30
CA PHE A 598 -0.75 15.84 -12.85
C PHE A 598 -0.64 16.95 -11.81
N ALA A 599 0.40 17.77 -11.90
CA ALA A 599 0.63 18.90 -10.98
C ALA A 599 0.03 20.22 -11.49
N ASN A 600 -0.52 20.25 -12.71
CA ASN A 600 -1.24 21.40 -13.27
C ASN A 600 -2.75 21.28 -13.02
N ILE A 601 -3.43 20.32 -13.64
CA ILE A 601 -4.89 20.12 -13.51
C ILE A 601 -5.30 19.40 -12.22
N ALA A 602 -4.33 18.85 -11.50
CA ALA A 602 -4.52 18.25 -10.19
C ALA A 602 -3.38 18.69 -9.25
N HIS A 603 -3.34 18.08 -8.07
CA HIS A 603 -2.48 18.52 -6.96
C HIS A 603 -1.02 18.08 -7.07
N GLY A 604 -0.68 17.09 -7.91
CA GLY A 604 0.71 16.78 -8.22
C GLY A 604 1.52 16.09 -7.12
N ASN A 605 0.88 15.32 -6.23
CA ASN A 605 1.54 14.65 -5.10
C ASN A 605 1.29 13.13 -5.12
N SER A 606 2.14 12.36 -4.45
CA SER A 606 1.92 10.93 -4.17
C SER A 606 0.74 10.72 -3.22
N SER A 607 0.30 9.48 -3.03
CA SER A 607 -0.92 9.21 -2.26
C SER A 607 -0.83 9.54 -0.76
N VAL A 608 -1.95 10.00 -0.18
CA VAL A 608 -2.14 10.18 1.26
C VAL A 608 -1.96 8.87 2.04
N LEU A 609 -2.44 7.74 1.51
CA LEU A 609 -2.29 6.44 2.16
C LEU A 609 -0.83 6.01 2.32
N ALA A 610 0.01 6.23 1.30
CA ALA A 610 1.44 5.96 1.37
C ALA A 610 2.11 6.76 2.49
N ASP A 611 1.80 8.06 2.60
CA ASP A 611 2.37 8.90 3.66
C ASP A 611 1.89 8.45 5.05
N LYS A 612 0.60 8.16 5.23
CA LYS A 612 0.06 7.69 6.53
C LYS A 612 0.69 6.38 6.97
N ILE A 613 0.82 5.41 6.06
CA ILE A 613 1.45 4.11 6.35
C ILE A 613 2.92 4.32 6.70
N ALA A 614 3.65 5.11 5.91
CA ALA A 614 5.05 5.41 6.17
C ALA A 614 5.25 6.11 7.52
N LEU A 615 4.40 7.07 7.88
CA LEU A 615 4.48 7.82 9.14
C LEU A 615 4.30 6.93 10.37
N LYS A 616 3.38 5.96 10.30
CA LYS A 616 3.23 4.94 11.35
C LYS A 616 4.42 3.99 11.42
N LEU A 617 4.92 3.55 10.26
CA LEU A 617 6.04 2.60 10.17
C LEU A 617 7.35 3.18 10.69
N VAL A 618 7.67 4.44 10.40
CA VAL A 618 8.91 5.05 10.88
C VAL A 618 8.84 5.35 12.39
N GLY A 619 7.64 5.63 12.91
CA GLY A 619 7.37 5.98 14.30
C GLY A 619 7.80 7.40 14.66
N GLU A 620 7.49 7.84 15.89
CA GLU A 620 7.64 9.23 16.37
C GLU A 620 8.98 9.90 16.08
N ARG A 621 10.08 9.13 16.16
CA ARG A 621 11.45 9.64 15.95
C ARG A 621 11.93 9.54 14.50
N GLY A 622 11.15 8.92 13.63
CA GLY A 622 11.47 8.70 12.23
C GLY A 622 10.98 9.81 11.31
N PHE A 623 11.34 9.71 10.04
CA PHE A 623 11.05 10.74 9.03
C PHE A 623 10.41 10.16 7.77
N VAL A 624 9.38 10.82 7.25
CA VAL A 624 8.84 10.54 5.92
C VAL A 624 9.14 11.71 5.00
N VAL A 625 9.87 11.46 3.93
CA VAL A 625 10.24 12.45 2.92
C VAL A 625 9.35 12.25 1.70
N THR A 626 8.48 13.20 1.41
CA THR A 626 7.60 13.21 0.24
C THR A 626 7.96 14.40 -0.65
N GLU A 627 7.39 14.46 -1.85
CA GLU A 627 7.63 15.58 -2.76
C GLU A 627 6.35 16.08 -3.44
N ALA A 628 6.43 17.33 -3.90
CA ALA A 628 5.40 17.93 -4.75
C ALA A 628 5.93 18.25 -6.15
N GLY A 629 5.08 18.02 -7.16
CA GLY A 629 5.41 18.33 -8.55
C GLY A 629 5.60 19.83 -8.82
N PHE A 630 6.47 20.18 -9.76
CA PHE A 630 6.83 21.57 -10.11
C PHE A 630 7.52 22.35 -8.98
N GLY A 631 7.29 23.66 -8.89
CA GLY A 631 7.86 24.56 -7.88
C GLY A 631 6.93 24.74 -6.67
N ALA A 632 7.40 25.49 -5.67
CA ALA A 632 6.62 25.75 -4.46
C ALA A 632 5.34 26.57 -4.73
N ASP A 633 5.33 27.37 -5.79
CA ASP A 633 4.17 28.12 -6.28
C ASP A 633 3.03 27.24 -6.81
N ILE A 634 3.29 25.99 -7.19
CA ILE A 634 2.25 25.07 -7.67
C ILE A 634 2.13 23.85 -6.78
N GLY A 635 3.16 23.02 -6.72
CA GLY A 635 3.09 21.73 -6.04
C GLY A 635 2.90 21.88 -4.54
N MET A 636 3.75 22.69 -3.90
CA MET A 636 3.68 22.91 -2.45
C MET A 636 2.41 23.65 -2.04
N GLU A 637 2.01 24.67 -2.80
CA GLU A 637 0.73 25.37 -2.57
C GLU A 637 -0.45 24.39 -2.55
N LYS A 638 -0.54 23.50 -3.55
CA LYS A 638 -1.58 22.48 -3.63
C LYS A 638 -1.42 21.39 -2.58
N PHE A 639 -0.20 21.01 -2.24
CA PHE A 639 0.06 20.10 -1.14
C PHE A 639 -0.57 20.63 0.15
N PHE A 640 -0.34 21.91 0.48
CA PHE A 640 -0.91 22.53 1.68
C PHE A 640 -2.42 22.76 1.61
N ASN A 641 -2.92 23.35 0.53
CA ASN A 641 -4.33 23.73 0.46
C ASN A 641 -5.27 22.59 0.03
N ILE A 642 -4.75 21.46 -0.47
CA ILE A 642 -5.55 20.30 -0.90
C ILE A 642 -5.15 19.05 -0.12
N LYS A 643 -3.89 18.59 -0.25
CA LYS A 643 -3.47 17.30 0.32
C LYS A 643 -3.49 17.31 1.84
N CYS A 644 -2.96 18.34 2.50
CA CYS A 644 -3.02 18.48 3.96
C CYS A 644 -4.46 18.59 4.50
N ARG A 645 -5.38 19.21 3.75
CA ARG A 645 -6.81 19.24 4.13
C ARG A 645 -7.45 17.86 4.02
N ALA A 646 -7.15 17.12 2.96
CA ALA A 646 -7.69 15.78 2.75
C ALA A 646 -7.11 14.76 3.74
N SER A 647 -5.82 14.86 4.05
CA SER A 647 -5.12 13.88 4.90
C SER A 647 -5.20 14.17 6.39
N GLY A 648 -5.29 15.45 6.77
CA GLY A 648 -5.06 15.94 8.12
C GLY A 648 -3.58 16.06 8.52
N LEU A 649 -2.65 15.71 7.61
CA LEU A 649 -1.21 15.72 7.87
C LEU A 649 -0.62 17.12 7.62
N VAL A 650 0.33 17.53 8.45
CA VAL A 650 1.07 18.79 8.34
C VAL A 650 2.57 18.50 8.35
N PRO A 651 3.35 18.96 7.37
CA PRO A 651 4.78 18.71 7.36
C PRO A 651 5.48 19.55 8.41
N SER A 652 6.47 18.95 9.07
CA SER A 652 7.35 19.58 10.05
C SER A 652 8.37 20.51 9.38
N VAL A 653 8.80 20.21 8.15
CA VAL A 653 9.81 20.97 7.40
C VAL A 653 9.51 20.93 5.91
N VAL A 654 9.83 22.02 5.21
CA VAL A 654 9.94 22.06 3.75
C VAL A 654 11.41 22.10 3.34
N VAL A 655 11.79 21.29 2.36
CA VAL A 655 13.07 21.39 1.65
C VAL A 655 12.82 22.04 0.30
N LEU A 656 13.43 23.20 0.04
CA LEU A 656 13.36 23.88 -1.27
C LEU A 656 14.63 23.59 -2.08
N VAL A 657 14.46 22.94 -3.22
CA VAL A 657 15.55 22.58 -4.13
C VAL A 657 15.83 23.70 -5.14
N ALA A 658 17.10 24.05 -5.29
CA ALA A 658 17.60 24.98 -6.31
C ALA A 658 18.91 24.47 -6.91
N THR A 659 19.30 25.03 -8.06
CA THR A 659 20.60 24.79 -8.70
C THR A 659 21.17 26.13 -9.17
N VAL A 660 22.49 26.26 -9.20
CA VAL A 660 23.15 27.49 -9.68
C VAL A 660 22.71 27.82 -11.11
N ARG A 661 22.68 26.82 -12.00
CA ARG A 661 22.30 27.00 -13.41
C ARG A 661 20.84 27.44 -13.59
N ALA A 662 19.89 26.88 -12.82
CA ALA A 662 18.50 27.31 -12.86
C ALA A 662 18.35 28.77 -12.37
N LEU A 663 19.10 29.14 -11.32
CA LEU A 663 19.13 30.52 -10.84
C LEU A 663 19.71 31.46 -11.89
N LYS A 664 20.82 31.12 -12.56
CA LYS A 664 21.35 31.93 -13.67
C LYS A 664 20.33 32.16 -14.77
N MET A 665 19.51 31.15 -15.11
CA MET A 665 18.42 31.33 -16.08
C MET A 665 17.36 32.30 -15.57
N HIS A 666 17.04 32.24 -14.28
CA HIS A 666 16.15 33.23 -13.65
C HIS A 666 16.73 34.64 -13.60
N GLY A 667 18.05 34.78 -13.59
CA GLY A 667 18.77 36.05 -13.64
C GLY A 667 18.93 36.65 -15.03
N GLY A 668 18.28 36.09 -16.05
CA GLY A 668 18.39 36.57 -17.45
C GLY A 668 19.39 35.79 -18.31
N GLY A 669 19.82 34.61 -17.84
CA GLY A 669 20.62 33.69 -18.64
C GLY A 669 19.93 33.30 -19.97
N PRO A 670 20.70 32.94 -21.00
CA PRO A 670 20.19 32.70 -22.34
C PRO A 670 19.25 31.48 -22.42
N ASN A 671 18.29 31.49 -23.34
CA ASN A 671 17.39 30.34 -23.55
C ASN A 671 18.14 29.03 -23.83
N VAL A 672 17.61 27.94 -23.28
CA VAL A 672 18.15 26.58 -23.40
C VAL A 672 17.21 25.74 -24.25
N THR A 673 17.76 25.10 -25.28
CA THR A 673 17.05 24.19 -26.17
C THR A 673 17.52 22.77 -25.90
N ALA A 674 16.59 21.83 -25.73
CA ALA A 674 16.92 20.41 -25.52
C ALA A 674 17.79 19.88 -26.68
N GLY A 675 18.86 19.16 -26.34
CA GLY A 675 19.82 18.60 -27.31
C GLY A 675 20.90 19.58 -27.81
N ALA A 676 20.80 20.88 -27.52
CA ALA A 676 21.85 21.84 -27.84
C ALA A 676 22.90 21.92 -26.72
N PRO A 677 24.20 22.17 -27.04
CA PRO A 677 25.20 22.44 -26.02
C PRO A 677 24.81 23.61 -25.12
N LEU A 678 25.11 23.49 -23.82
CA LEU A 678 24.89 24.58 -22.88
C LEU A 678 25.79 25.77 -23.21
N LYS A 679 25.24 26.98 -23.12
CA LYS A 679 26.01 28.21 -23.30
C LYS A 679 26.94 28.45 -22.11
N LYS A 680 28.01 29.22 -22.34
CA LYS A 680 29.09 29.46 -21.37
C LYS A 680 28.60 30.03 -20.04
N GLU A 681 27.56 30.86 -20.08
CA GLU A 681 26.93 31.45 -18.91
C GLU A 681 26.47 30.39 -17.91
N TYR A 682 26.14 29.17 -18.36
CA TYR A 682 25.73 28.05 -17.50
C TYR A 682 26.87 27.12 -17.08
N THR A 683 28.04 27.23 -17.70
CA THR A 683 29.19 26.33 -17.46
C THR A 683 30.39 27.02 -16.82
N GLU A 684 30.44 28.35 -16.89
CA GLU A 684 31.45 29.22 -16.29
C GLU A 684 30.83 30.04 -15.15
N GLU A 685 31.68 30.55 -14.26
CA GLU A 685 31.25 31.39 -13.13
C GLU A 685 30.58 32.69 -13.61
N ASN A 686 29.41 33.01 -13.04
CA ASN A 686 28.72 34.27 -13.23
C ASN A 686 27.90 34.64 -11.98
N LEU A 687 28.54 35.30 -11.03
CA LEU A 687 27.92 35.72 -9.77
C LEU A 687 26.75 36.71 -9.96
N GLN A 688 26.78 37.54 -11.00
CA GLN A 688 25.72 38.52 -11.27
C GLN A 688 24.41 37.83 -11.66
N LEU A 689 24.45 36.90 -12.64
CA LEU A 689 23.27 36.13 -13.02
C LEU A 689 22.72 35.29 -11.86
N VAL A 690 23.60 34.74 -11.02
CA VAL A 690 23.18 34.02 -9.80
C VAL A 690 22.47 34.95 -8.82
N ALA A 691 23.05 36.13 -8.54
CA ALA A 691 22.46 37.11 -7.64
C ALA A 691 21.09 37.59 -8.13
N ASP A 692 20.99 37.96 -9.41
CA ASP A 692 19.75 38.44 -10.04
C ASP A 692 18.68 37.34 -10.05
N GLY A 693 19.08 36.10 -10.31
CA GLY A 693 18.19 34.94 -10.32
C GLY A 693 17.69 34.50 -8.96
N CYS A 694 18.45 34.81 -7.89
CA CYS A 694 18.03 34.48 -6.53
C CYS A 694 16.70 35.13 -6.15
N CYS A 695 16.24 36.19 -6.82
CA CYS A 695 14.90 36.74 -6.60
C CYS A 695 13.79 35.67 -6.67
N ASN A 696 13.91 34.68 -7.57
CA ASN A 696 12.96 33.57 -7.65
C ASN A 696 13.04 32.68 -6.39
N LEU A 697 14.25 32.29 -5.96
CA LEU A 697 14.45 31.52 -4.72
C LEU A 697 13.89 32.26 -3.50
N GLN A 698 14.14 33.57 -3.39
CA GLN A 698 13.60 34.41 -2.32
C GLN A 698 12.07 34.38 -2.31
N LYS A 699 11.43 34.54 -3.47
CA LYS A 699 9.97 34.47 -3.58
C LYS A 699 9.43 33.10 -3.17
N GLN A 700 10.13 32.01 -3.52
CA GLN A 700 9.72 30.65 -3.15
C GLN A 700 9.84 30.40 -1.64
N ILE A 701 10.89 30.92 -0.99
CA ILE A 701 11.02 30.95 0.48
C ILE A 701 9.87 31.73 1.11
N GLN A 702 9.54 32.91 0.58
CA GLN A 702 8.42 33.73 1.06
C GLN A 702 7.08 32.99 0.93
N ILE A 703 6.84 32.28 -0.19
CA ILE A 703 5.64 31.46 -0.37
C ILE A 703 5.55 30.40 0.73
N THR A 704 6.65 29.70 1.06
CA THR A 704 6.66 28.74 2.17
C THR A 704 6.33 29.40 3.51
N GLN A 705 6.88 30.59 3.77
CA GLN A 705 6.61 31.35 5.00
C GLN A 705 5.14 31.77 5.16
N LEU A 706 4.39 31.95 4.06
CA LEU A 706 2.94 32.21 4.12
C LEU A 706 2.18 31.12 4.89
N PHE A 707 2.69 29.88 4.83
CA PHE A 707 2.10 28.72 5.50
C PHE A 707 2.67 28.47 6.89
N GLY A 708 3.74 29.16 7.31
CA GLY A 708 4.28 29.05 8.67
C GLY A 708 5.09 27.79 8.97
N VAL A 709 5.65 27.14 7.94
CA VAL A 709 6.50 25.93 8.07
C VAL A 709 7.98 26.30 7.91
N PRO A 710 8.90 25.78 8.74
CA PRO A 710 10.34 25.97 8.57
C PRO A 710 10.83 25.49 7.20
N VAL A 711 11.76 26.22 6.60
CA VAL A 711 12.29 25.90 5.27
C VAL A 711 13.81 25.76 5.26
N VAL A 712 14.30 24.66 4.68
CA VAL A 712 15.73 24.40 4.44
C VAL A 712 15.97 24.41 2.93
N VAL A 713 16.94 25.17 2.45
CA VAL A 713 17.29 25.17 1.02
C VAL A 713 18.34 24.09 0.73
N ALA A 714 18.02 23.19 -0.21
CA ALA A 714 18.95 22.22 -0.74
C ALA A 714 19.48 22.72 -2.10
N LEU A 715 20.74 23.15 -2.12
CA LEU A 715 21.41 23.54 -3.37
C LEU A 715 22.05 22.31 -3.98
N ASN A 716 21.45 21.76 -5.03
CA ASN A 716 21.98 20.61 -5.74
C ASN A 716 23.15 21.04 -6.64
N VAL A 717 24.36 20.57 -6.33
CA VAL A 717 25.62 21.06 -6.89
C VAL A 717 25.97 20.31 -8.18
N PHE A 718 26.30 21.06 -9.23
CA PHE A 718 26.85 20.53 -10.47
C PHE A 718 28.35 20.73 -10.57
N LYS A 719 29.02 19.89 -11.39
CA LYS A 719 30.47 19.94 -11.63
C LYS A 719 30.98 21.32 -12.07
N THR A 720 30.15 22.10 -12.75
CA THR A 720 30.49 23.43 -13.28
C THR A 720 30.24 24.57 -12.30
N ASP A 721 29.62 24.30 -11.16
CA ASP A 721 29.27 25.34 -10.19
C ASP A 721 30.54 25.72 -9.40
N SER A 722 30.83 27.01 -9.33
CA SER A 722 31.99 27.47 -8.56
C SER A 722 31.69 27.51 -7.06
N PRO A 723 32.70 27.40 -6.19
CA PRO A 723 32.51 27.60 -4.75
C PRO A 723 31.88 28.96 -4.40
N ALA A 724 32.27 30.03 -5.12
CA ALA A 724 31.74 31.37 -4.88
C ALA A 724 30.25 31.49 -5.23
N GLU A 725 29.80 30.83 -6.31
CA GLU A 725 28.37 30.79 -6.66
C GLU A 725 27.56 30.02 -5.64
N VAL A 726 28.07 28.87 -5.20
CA VAL A 726 27.46 28.03 -4.17
C VAL A 726 27.29 28.80 -2.86
N ASP A 727 28.35 29.46 -2.40
CA ASP A 727 28.34 30.27 -1.18
C ASP A 727 27.38 31.45 -1.29
N LEU A 728 27.34 32.13 -2.45
CA LEU A 728 26.44 33.25 -2.70
C LEU A 728 24.96 32.83 -2.57
N VAL A 729 24.57 31.73 -3.20
CA VAL A 729 23.19 31.22 -3.14
C VAL A 729 22.82 30.86 -1.70
N CYS A 730 23.69 30.15 -0.98
CA CYS A 730 23.43 29.74 0.39
C CYS A 730 23.31 30.94 1.34
N LYS A 731 24.14 31.98 1.13
CA LYS A 731 24.05 33.24 1.87
C LYS A 731 22.72 33.96 1.61
N ILE A 732 22.33 34.12 0.35
CA ILE A 732 21.09 34.83 -0.02
C ILE A 732 19.86 34.08 0.53
N ALA A 733 19.84 32.75 0.44
CA ALA A 733 18.77 31.92 0.97
C ALA A 733 18.55 32.14 2.47
N LYS A 734 19.63 32.12 3.28
CA LYS A 734 19.57 32.37 4.73
C LYS A 734 19.12 33.80 5.04
N GLN A 735 19.65 34.79 4.32
CA GLN A 735 19.23 36.19 4.48
C GLN A 735 17.75 36.41 4.14
N SER A 736 17.17 35.53 3.33
CA SER A 736 15.77 35.59 2.91
C SER A 736 14.84 34.80 3.85
N GLY A 737 15.37 34.31 4.96
CA GLY A 737 14.61 33.66 6.04
C GLY A 737 14.48 32.14 5.89
N ALA A 738 15.35 31.50 5.11
CA ALA A 738 15.54 30.05 5.23
C ALA A 738 16.21 29.71 6.58
N PHE A 739 15.74 28.65 7.23
CA PHE A 739 16.31 28.14 8.47
C PHE A 739 17.78 27.72 8.26
N ASP A 740 18.05 27.04 7.14
CA ASP A 740 19.40 26.72 6.69
C ASP A 740 19.43 26.61 5.16
N ALA A 741 20.64 26.62 4.58
CA ALA A 741 20.87 26.42 3.16
C ALA A 741 22.16 25.61 2.98
N VAL A 742 22.07 24.48 2.28
CA VAL A 742 23.11 23.44 2.28
C VAL A 742 23.42 22.98 0.84
N PRO A 743 24.71 22.97 0.44
CA PRO A 743 25.13 22.34 -0.81
C PRO A 743 25.06 20.81 -0.71
N CYS A 744 24.53 20.17 -1.75
CA CYS A 744 24.21 18.76 -1.78
C CYS A 744 24.87 18.07 -2.98
N ASN A 745 25.57 16.95 -2.73
CA ASN A 745 26.33 16.17 -3.72
C ASN A 745 25.83 14.71 -3.82
N HIS A 746 24.58 14.45 -3.50
CA HIS A 746 24.02 13.09 -3.42
C HIS A 746 23.90 12.41 -4.79
N TRP A 747 23.79 13.17 -5.88
CA TRP A 747 23.84 12.61 -7.24
C TRP A 747 25.17 11.86 -7.50
N SER A 748 26.31 12.38 -7.03
CA SER A 748 27.62 11.73 -7.20
C SER A 748 28.07 10.87 -6.01
N ALA A 749 27.51 11.08 -4.82
CA ALA A 749 27.99 10.44 -3.58
C ALA A 749 26.92 9.65 -2.79
N GLY A 750 25.70 9.51 -3.30
CA GLY A 750 24.59 8.85 -2.59
C GLY A 750 24.19 9.58 -1.31
N GLY A 751 23.68 8.86 -0.30
CA GLY A 751 23.25 9.45 0.98
C GLY A 751 24.36 10.25 1.67
N ARG A 752 25.63 9.85 1.52
CA ARG A 752 26.79 10.57 2.07
C ARG A 752 26.82 12.03 1.61
N GLY A 753 26.42 12.29 0.36
CA GLY A 753 26.38 13.62 -0.24
C GLY A 753 25.27 14.54 0.28
N ALA A 754 24.36 14.03 1.12
CA ALA A 754 23.23 14.78 1.70
C ALA A 754 23.19 14.75 3.24
N VAL A 755 24.23 14.25 3.93
CA VAL A 755 24.27 14.18 5.41
C VAL A 755 24.06 15.56 6.06
N LYS A 756 24.70 16.61 5.54
CA LYS A 756 24.51 17.98 6.08
C LYS A 756 23.07 18.47 5.90
N LEU A 757 22.42 18.11 4.79
CA LEU A 757 21.00 18.44 4.56
C LEU A 757 20.13 17.69 5.56
N ALA A 758 20.37 16.39 5.78
CA ALA A 758 19.64 15.59 6.75
C ALA A 758 19.74 16.16 8.17
N GLN A 759 20.93 16.58 8.60
CA GLN A 759 21.14 17.25 9.89
C GLN A 759 20.40 18.60 9.99
N ALA A 760 20.38 19.39 8.91
CA ALA A 760 19.64 20.65 8.88
C ALA A 760 18.12 20.41 8.95
N VAL A 761 17.62 19.40 8.24
CA VAL A 761 16.21 18.98 8.27
C VAL A 761 15.81 18.48 9.66
N GLU A 762 16.62 17.64 10.30
CA GLU A 762 16.37 17.16 11.66
C GLU A 762 16.26 18.33 12.66
N LYS A 763 17.18 19.30 12.58
CA LYS A 763 17.15 20.50 13.43
C LYS A 763 15.92 21.37 13.17
N ALA A 764 15.55 21.55 11.89
CA ALA A 764 14.38 22.33 11.50
C ALA A 764 13.07 21.66 11.95
N ALA A 765 13.00 20.32 11.90
CA ALA A 765 11.80 19.55 12.25
C ALA A 765 11.46 19.59 13.74
N ASN A 766 12.43 19.96 14.57
CA ASN A 766 12.27 20.15 16.01
C ASN A 766 11.88 21.60 16.38
N GLN A 767 11.77 22.50 15.40
CA GLN A 767 11.27 23.86 15.63
C GLN A 767 9.75 23.89 15.77
N LYS A 768 9.23 24.94 16.40
CA LYS A 768 7.79 25.18 16.49
C LYS A 768 7.21 25.45 15.10
N ASN A 769 6.20 24.68 14.73
CA ASN A 769 5.44 24.87 13.49
C ASN A 769 4.22 25.77 13.76
N SER A 770 4.02 26.80 12.94
CA SER A 770 2.86 27.70 13.02
C SER A 770 1.98 27.57 11.77
N PHE A 771 1.76 26.32 11.35
CA PHE A 771 1.06 26.01 10.12
C PHE A 771 -0.30 26.71 10.01
N LYS A 772 -0.55 27.29 8.85
CA LYS A 772 -1.87 27.83 8.48
C LYS A 772 -2.13 27.65 7.00
N TYR A 773 -3.39 27.45 6.65
CA TYR A 773 -3.81 27.47 5.26
C TYR A 773 -3.81 28.90 4.69
N LEU A 774 -3.68 29.01 3.36
CA LEU A 774 -3.59 30.31 2.69
C LEU A 774 -4.92 31.10 2.71
N TYR A 775 -6.04 30.38 2.73
CA TYR A 775 -7.40 30.91 2.69
C TYR A 775 -8.40 30.01 3.43
N SER A 776 -9.55 30.57 3.83
CA SER A 776 -10.70 29.79 4.32
C SER A 776 -11.46 29.18 3.15
N LEU A 777 -12.03 27.99 3.34
CA LEU A 777 -12.86 27.33 2.33
C LEU A 777 -14.20 28.03 2.10
N GLU A 778 -14.70 28.75 3.10
CA GLU A 778 -15.96 29.52 3.09
C GLU A 778 -15.90 30.76 2.20
N LEU A 779 -14.70 31.18 1.78
CA LEU A 779 -14.56 32.29 0.85
C LEU A 779 -15.13 31.92 -0.52
N PRO A 780 -15.73 32.89 -1.25
CA PRO A 780 -16.17 32.69 -2.62
C PRO A 780 -15.04 32.15 -3.51
N ILE A 781 -15.41 31.36 -4.53
CA ILE A 781 -14.46 30.74 -5.47
C ILE A 781 -13.48 31.79 -6.02
N VAL A 782 -14.00 32.92 -6.51
CA VAL A 782 -13.21 34.02 -7.08
C VAL A 782 -12.18 34.58 -6.09
N GLU A 783 -12.56 34.73 -4.82
CA GLU A 783 -11.62 35.25 -3.80
C GLU A 783 -10.51 34.27 -3.48
N LYS A 784 -10.79 32.97 -3.45
CA LYS A 784 -9.75 31.96 -3.27
C LYS A 784 -8.75 31.99 -4.42
N ILE A 785 -9.23 32.12 -5.66
CA ILE A 785 -8.38 32.27 -6.87
C ILE A 785 -7.52 33.53 -6.75
N ARG A 786 -8.14 34.68 -6.41
CA ARG A 786 -7.46 35.97 -6.28
C ARG A 786 -6.38 35.94 -5.20
N ILE A 787 -6.66 35.33 -4.05
CA ILE A 787 -5.68 35.18 -2.95
C ILE A 787 -4.44 34.41 -3.43
N ILE A 788 -4.62 33.30 -4.16
CA ILE A 788 -3.50 32.55 -4.71
C ILE A 788 -2.73 33.42 -5.70
N ALA A 789 -3.43 34.06 -6.65
CA ALA A 789 -2.81 34.91 -7.67
C ALA A 789 -1.97 36.04 -7.07
N GLN A 790 -2.49 36.76 -6.07
CA GLN A 790 -1.80 37.89 -5.47
C GLN A 790 -0.68 37.46 -4.52
N LYS A 791 -0.96 36.55 -3.57
CA LYS A 791 0.02 36.19 -2.53
C LYS A 791 1.11 35.26 -3.05
N VAL A 792 0.73 34.26 -3.84
CA VAL A 792 1.67 33.24 -4.34
C VAL A 792 2.36 33.74 -5.60
N TYR A 793 1.60 34.18 -6.61
CA TYR A 793 2.17 34.51 -7.92
C TYR A 793 2.68 35.97 -8.03
N GLY A 794 2.20 36.87 -7.17
CA GLY A 794 2.50 38.29 -7.29
C GLY A 794 1.73 38.99 -8.43
N ALA A 795 0.62 38.40 -8.87
CA ALA A 795 -0.29 39.05 -9.81
C ALA A 795 -0.94 40.29 -9.16
N GLN A 796 -1.25 41.30 -9.97
CA GLN A 796 -1.99 42.47 -9.51
C GLN A 796 -3.45 42.10 -9.20
N ASP A 797 -4.10 41.39 -10.12
CA ASP A 797 -5.45 40.86 -9.97
C ASP A 797 -5.66 39.67 -10.92
N ILE A 798 -6.88 39.17 -10.99
CA ILE A 798 -7.35 38.15 -11.92
C ILE A 798 -8.41 38.73 -12.86
N GLU A 799 -8.51 38.16 -14.06
CA GLU A 799 -9.55 38.49 -15.03
C GLU A 799 -10.29 37.21 -15.41
N LEU A 800 -11.62 37.19 -15.22
CA LEU A 800 -12.45 36.03 -15.57
C LEU A 800 -13.05 36.22 -16.95
N SER A 801 -12.92 35.21 -17.81
CA SER A 801 -13.71 35.14 -19.03
C SER A 801 -15.21 34.97 -18.70
N PRO A 802 -16.13 35.30 -19.63
CA PRO A 802 -17.55 35.01 -19.46
C PRO A 802 -17.85 33.51 -19.21
N ALA A 803 -17.06 32.62 -19.84
CA ALA A 803 -17.18 31.18 -19.63
C ALA A 803 -16.77 30.78 -18.20
N ALA A 804 -15.64 31.32 -17.71
CA ALA A 804 -15.18 31.10 -16.35
C ALA A 804 -16.20 31.59 -15.32
N GLN A 805 -16.76 32.79 -15.50
CA GLN A 805 -17.79 33.34 -14.60
C GLN A 805 -19.03 32.45 -14.57
N SER A 806 -19.52 32.00 -15.73
CA SER A 806 -20.67 31.09 -15.81
C SER A 806 -20.44 29.77 -15.06
N GLN A 807 -19.22 29.21 -15.12
CA GLN A 807 -18.86 28.00 -14.36
C GLN A 807 -18.81 28.26 -12.86
N VAL A 808 -18.23 29.39 -12.44
CA VAL A 808 -18.19 29.80 -11.02
C VAL A 808 -19.60 29.92 -10.45
N ASP A 809 -20.51 30.60 -11.16
CA ASP A 809 -21.90 30.76 -10.73
C ASP A 809 -22.61 29.41 -10.64
N ARG A 810 -22.37 28.52 -11.61
CA ARG A 810 -22.92 27.16 -11.61
C ARG A 810 -22.43 26.36 -10.41
N TYR A 811 -21.13 26.28 -10.18
CA TYR A 811 -20.57 25.51 -9.07
C TYR A 811 -20.98 26.05 -7.71
N THR A 812 -21.12 27.38 -7.58
CA THR A 812 -21.65 28.01 -6.37
C THR A 812 -23.11 27.59 -6.13
N ARG A 813 -23.97 27.69 -7.16
CA ARG A 813 -25.38 27.26 -7.08
C ARG A 813 -25.54 25.77 -6.78
N GLN A 814 -24.64 24.93 -7.28
CA GLN A 814 -24.64 23.49 -7.04
C GLN A 814 -24.03 23.10 -5.67
N GLY A 815 -23.61 24.07 -4.84
CA GLY A 815 -23.09 23.82 -3.50
C GLY A 815 -21.60 23.42 -3.45
N PHE A 816 -20.88 23.52 -4.57
CA PHE A 816 -19.44 23.21 -4.65
C PHE A 816 -18.54 24.41 -4.31
N GLY A 817 -19.14 25.55 -3.94
CA GLY A 817 -18.44 26.80 -3.62
C GLY A 817 -17.36 26.67 -2.55
N ASN A 818 -17.48 25.70 -1.62
CA ASN A 818 -16.55 25.50 -0.51
C ASN A 818 -15.34 24.61 -0.84
N LEU A 819 -15.20 24.12 -2.07
CA LEU A 819 -14.05 23.31 -2.46
C LEU A 819 -12.76 24.15 -2.56
N PRO A 820 -11.58 23.58 -2.26
CA PRO A 820 -10.30 24.23 -2.48
C PRO A 820 -10.00 24.45 -3.97
N ILE A 821 -9.04 25.32 -4.26
CA ILE A 821 -8.64 25.71 -5.61
C ILE A 821 -7.34 25.01 -6.01
N CYS A 822 -7.32 24.44 -7.21
CA CYS A 822 -6.17 23.83 -7.86
C CYS A 822 -5.82 24.63 -9.13
N MET A 823 -4.94 25.63 -9.04
CA MET A 823 -4.59 26.46 -10.19
C MET A 823 -3.88 25.67 -11.30
N ALA A 824 -4.45 25.66 -12.51
CA ALA A 824 -3.84 25.03 -13.67
C ALA A 824 -3.17 26.10 -14.55
N LYS A 825 -1.90 26.41 -14.23
CA LYS A 825 -1.05 27.37 -14.94
C LYS A 825 0.23 26.74 -15.47
N THR A 826 0.99 27.49 -16.28
CA THR A 826 2.35 27.07 -16.66
C THR A 826 3.23 26.90 -15.43
N HIS A 827 4.06 25.88 -15.44
CA HIS A 827 5.03 25.60 -14.38
C HIS A 827 6.35 26.35 -14.59
N LEU A 828 6.52 27.05 -15.71
CA LEU A 828 7.80 27.65 -16.11
C LEU A 828 7.96 29.12 -15.67
N SER A 829 6.93 29.70 -15.07
CA SER A 829 6.88 31.08 -14.55
C SER A 829 5.91 31.17 -13.38
N LEU A 830 6.11 32.16 -12.50
CA LEU A 830 5.10 32.57 -11.53
C LEU A 830 3.86 33.15 -12.22
N SER A 831 4.03 33.77 -13.40
CA SER A 831 2.95 34.29 -14.23
C SER A 831 2.29 33.21 -15.10
N HIS A 832 1.41 33.62 -16.01
CA HIS A 832 0.83 32.76 -17.05
C HIS A 832 1.74 32.63 -18.29
N GLN A 833 2.84 33.38 -18.37
CA GLN A 833 3.74 33.46 -19.51
C GLN A 833 5.05 32.70 -19.24
N PRO A 834 5.29 31.54 -19.87
CA PRO A 834 6.41 30.64 -19.55
C PRO A 834 7.81 31.27 -19.75
N GLU A 835 7.94 32.25 -20.63
CA GLU A 835 9.15 32.98 -20.94
C GLU A 835 9.56 34.00 -19.86
N GLN A 836 8.61 34.47 -19.05
CA GLN A 836 8.89 35.45 -17.99
C GLN A 836 9.56 34.77 -16.79
N LYS A 837 10.88 34.97 -16.64
CA LYS A 837 11.68 34.42 -15.54
C LYS A 837 11.78 35.37 -14.35
N GLY A 838 12.43 34.93 -13.26
CA GLY A 838 12.56 35.70 -12.02
C GLY A 838 11.24 35.80 -11.26
N VAL A 839 10.87 37.03 -10.88
CA VAL A 839 9.63 37.37 -10.19
C VAL A 839 8.89 38.44 -10.98
N PRO A 840 8.07 38.07 -11.98
CA PRO A 840 7.31 39.03 -12.76
C PRO A 840 6.34 39.83 -11.90
N THR A 841 6.08 41.10 -12.25
CA THR A 841 5.21 42.01 -11.50
C THR A 841 4.23 42.73 -12.43
N GLY A 842 3.11 43.21 -11.89
CA GLY A 842 2.16 44.07 -12.63
C GLY A 842 1.33 43.35 -13.69
N PHE A 843 1.27 42.02 -13.65
CA PHE A 843 0.44 41.24 -14.57
C PHE A 843 -0.93 40.92 -13.96
N ILE A 844 -1.96 40.85 -14.81
CA ILE A 844 -3.28 40.32 -14.49
C ILE A 844 -3.31 38.86 -14.92
N LEU A 845 -3.84 37.97 -14.08
CA LEU A 845 -3.91 36.54 -14.37
C LEU A 845 -5.21 36.20 -15.11
N PRO A 846 -5.16 35.78 -16.39
CA PRO A 846 -6.36 35.44 -17.14
C PRO A 846 -6.88 34.06 -16.75
N ILE A 847 -8.15 33.99 -16.37
CA ILE A 847 -8.89 32.76 -16.08
C ILE A 847 -9.80 32.47 -17.27
N SER A 848 -9.38 31.53 -18.12
CA SER A 848 -10.09 31.24 -19.38
C SER A 848 -11.33 30.38 -19.18
N ASP A 849 -11.29 29.46 -18.21
CA ASP A 849 -12.36 28.52 -17.87
C ASP A 849 -12.19 28.06 -16.41
N VAL A 850 -13.23 27.48 -15.83
CA VAL A 850 -13.18 26.87 -14.49
C VAL A 850 -13.83 25.50 -14.56
N ARG A 851 -13.10 24.49 -14.09
CA ARG A 851 -13.58 23.10 -14.04
C ARG A 851 -13.52 22.58 -12.62
N ALA A 852 -14.13 21.42 -12.37
CA ALA A 852 -14.13 20.81 -11.05
C ALA A 852 -13.92 19.30 -11.12
N SER A 853 -13.18 18.78 -10.15
CA SER A 853 -13.05 17.35 -9.86
C SER A 853 -13.72 17.12 -8.51
N ILE A 854 -15.03 16.87 -8.55
CA ILE A 854 -15.90 16.85 -7.38
C ILE A 854 -15.63 15.65 -6.47
N GLY A 855 -15.37 14.48 -7.04
CA GLY A 855 -14.96 13.30 -6.29
C GLY A 855 -13.59 13.45 -5.65
N ALA A 856 -12.64 14.07 -6.37
CA ALA A 856 -11.34 14.42 -5.78
C ALA A 856 -11.44 15.55 -4.73
N GLY A 857 -12.42 16.44 -4.88
CA GLY A 857 -12.77 17.49 -3.93
C GLY A 857 -12.04 18.81 -4.16
N PHE A 858 -11.91 19.27 -5.40
CA PHE A 858 -11.35 20.59 -5.71
C PHE A 858 -11.91 21.20 -7.02
N ILE A 859 -11.82 22.52 -7.13
CA ILE A 859 -12.10 23.30 -8.35
C ILE A 859 -10.78 23.72 -8.97
N TYR A 860 -10.61 23.62 -10.28
CA TYR A 860 -9.38 23.98 -10.98
C TYR A 860 -9.62 25.01 -12.09
N PRO A 861 -9.24 26.29 -11.85
CA PRO A 861 -9.23 27.34 -12.86
C PRO A 861 -8.13 27.09 -13.90
N LEU A 862 -8.47 27.29 -15.17
CA LEU A 862 -7.52 27.19 -16.28
C LEU A 862 -6.90 28.56 -16.57
N VAL A 863 -5.58 28.61 -16.50
CA VAL A 863 -4.77 29.78 -16.81
C VAL A 863 -4.00 29.50 -18.09
N GLY A 864 -4.56 29.94 -19.21
CA GLY A 864 -4.06 29.64 -20.55
C GLY A 864 -4.53 28.27 -21.10
N THR A 865 -3.86 27.78 -22.13
CA THR A 865 -4.15 26.49 -22.76
C THR A 865 -3.36 25.37 -22.10
N MET A 866 -4.05 24.34 -21.64
CA MET A 866 -3.44 23.15 -21.04
C MET A 866 -3.74 21.94 -21.91
N THR A 867 -2.69 21.20 -22.26
CA THR A 867 -2.82 19.93 -22.98
C THR A 867 -2.82 18.78 -21.98
N THR A 868 -3.91 18.03 -21.96
CA THR A 868 -4.11 16.82 -21.13
C THR A 868 -3.71 15.53 -21.84
N MET A 869 -3.49 15.59 -23.16
CA MET A 869 -2.98 14.48 -23.96
C MET A 869 -1.70 14.90 -24.71
N PRO A 870 -0.50 14.56 -24.21
CA PRO A 870 0.76 14.85 -24.89
C PRO A 870 0.85 14.13 -26.25
N GLY A 871 1.73 14.62 -27.13
CA GLY A 871 2.01 13.97 -28.41
C GLY A 871 3.46 13.53 -28.48
N LEU A 872 3.74 12.51 -29.28
CA LEU A 872 5.12 12.09 -29.58
C LEU A 872 5.88 13.20 -30.36
N PRO A 873 7.18 13.37 -30.12
CA PRO A 873 8.04 14.26 -30.92
C PRO A 873 8.37 13.63 -32.28
N THR A 874 9.04 14.38 -33.17
CA THR A 874 9.49 13.88 -34.48
C THR A 874 10.46 12.71 -34.36
N ARG A 875 11.33 12.72 -33.34
CA ARG A 875 12.22 11.61 -32.98
C ARG A 875 11.86 11.12 -31.57
N PRO A 876 10.92 10.17 -31.44
CA PRO A 876 10.57 9.57 -30.16
C PRO A 876 11.67 8.64 -29.63
N CYS A 877 11.79 8.53 -28.31
CA CYS A 877 12.79 7.68 -27.64
C CYS A 877 12.65 6.19 -27.99
N PHE A 878 11.45 5.72 -28.35
CA PHE A 878 11.25 4.31 -28.68
C PHE A 878 12.09 3.80 -29.86
N TYR A 879 12.67 4.68 -30.69
CA TYR A 879 13.60 4.23 -31.75
C TYR A 879 14.88 3.60 -31.20
N ASP A 880 15.26 3.99 -29.99
CA ASP A 880 16.47 3.53 -29.34
C ASP A 880 16.15 2.44 -28.29
N ILE A 881 14.86 2.19 -28.02
CA ILE A 881 14.40 1.18 -27.05
C ILE A 881 14.37 -0.20 -27.69
N ASP A 882 15.03 -1.17 -27.05
CA ASP A 882 14.98 -2.58 -27.45
C ASP A 882 15.06 -3.52 -26.23
N LEU A 883 14.79 -4.80 -26.45
CA LEU A 883 14.86 -5.86 -25.45
C LEU A 883 15.76 -6.99 -25.95
N ASP A 884 16.82 -7.30 -25.21
CA ASP A 884 17.63 -8.48 -25.48
C ASP A 884 16.81 -9.76 -25.16
N PRO A 885 16.53 -10.65 -26.14
CA PRO A 885 15.69 -11.83 -25.93
C PRO A 885 16.37 -12.95 -25.13
N ILE A 886 17.67 -12.85 -24.85
CA ILE A 886 18.42 -13.82 -24.05
C ILE A 886 18.57 -13.32 -22.61
N THR A 887 18.98 -12.07 -22.45
CA THR A 887 19.24 -11.50 -21.11
C THR A 887 18.03 -10.81 -20.50
N GLU A 888 16.98 -10.56 -21.29
CA GLU A 888 15.79 -9.77 -20.94
C GLU A 888 16.11 -8.33 -20.51
N GLN A 889 17.30 -7.83 -20.86
CA GLN A 889 17.71 -6.45 -20.53
C GLN A 889 17.16 -5.44 -21.53
N VAL A 890 16.63 -4.33 -21.02
CA VAL A 890 16.06 -3.24 -21.84
C VAL A 890 17.14 -2.22 -22.21
N THR A 891 17.33 -1.89 -23.48
CA THR A 891 18.24 -0.81 -23.90
C THR A 891 17.44 0.45 -24.28
N GLY A 892 18.09 1.62 -24.27
CA GLY A 892 17.53 2.90 -24.73
C GLY A 892 16.36 3.52 -23.95
N LEU A 893 15.95 2.93 -22.82
CA LEU A 893 14.86 3.46 -21.98
C LEU A 893 15.26 4.73 -21.19
N PHE A 894 16.57 4.98 -20.99
CA PHE A 894 17.10 6.00 -20.08
C PHE A 894 18.22 6.87 -20.67
#